data_AF-B9Y937-F1
#
_entry.id   AF-B9Y937-F1
#
_cell.length_a   1.000
_cell.length_b   1.000
_cell.length_c   1.000
_cell.angle_alpha   90.00
_cell.angle_beta   90.00
_cell.angle_gamma   90.00
#
_symmetry.space_group_name_H-M   'P 1'
#
loop_
_entity.id
_entity.type
_entity.pdbx_description
1 polymer ?
#
loop_
_entity_poly.entity_id
_entity_poly.type
_entity_poly.pdbx_seq_one_letter_code
_entity_poly.pdbx_strand_id
1 'polypeptide(L)'
;MTLCLCLVLLGTSAAFPQKLLAESPSASDIMNAVFDTPYRHTLQSDYASIHRSTLSEWTDTVWQNDVLDAKVTVGAGSQPLEQAAIRSSDFINGKHRISAENIDIRWLQETLANIGSAQPEAPVAAYPDVIHRSGTTRIEAGQLKSAWVSLTIPKDAVCGVYTGTLEVTAAGQPPITLTLTFEVLDLAAPDPQEGVTQVELWQHPYTTARYYAVAPFSEEHKNYLLDQLSEYAKMGGRGVIATIVEEAWNHQSYDSDPSMIHWTKTADGSFSFDYTDFDQWIELAIQAGVLDPQTGRGQIKAYSIAPWGNIVTVYDETSGTSQRLTLTPGSEEWRTAWTAFLEDFMRHTLEKGWFDLTYIAMDEREMEVLQPCVDLIEGIRSEAGKSFKISSAMNYSSGDDYAFLDRIDDISVSLINVNEQSDAMRNLAQHRQEQGLLTTIYTCTGQYPSAYTISDMADTAWTMWYTMKQGTDGFLRWSWDGWNEDPLTDVSYRTFEPGDPWLIYPAERDSADESFYESPRYKMLKQGIRDVNKAKFLQSLSAESETAVTQLVQSLKRPKMKINRYGSATYARSSDRELVQSEVLRMREGLNDIAKTYLQARVIPVTGVELRTSSITLRVGKNTQISLEPLPYNANPVTWQFRSQDETIASVNETGLISAKAPGRTMITVQCEENDQIQMEISLNILDLSQAPRKRAAVSPDLKTRISEILQAAIAESHS
;
A
#
# COMPACT_ATOMS: atom_id res chain seq x y z
N MET A 1 70.19 7.41 -25.13
CA MET A 1 69.34 8.40 -24.45
C MET A 1 68.39 7.63 -23.55
N THR A 2 68.82 7.34 -22.32
CA THR A 2 68.39 7.98 -21.05
C THR A 2 67.18 7.22 -20.47
N LEU A 3 67.43 6.19 -19.65
CA LEU A 3 67.25 6.14 -18.16
C LEU A 3 65.77 6.18 -17.72
N CYS A 4 65.25 5.41 -16.76
CA CYS A 4 65.82 4.41 -15.85
C CYS A 4 64.68 3.63 -15.15
N LEU A 5 65.00 2.38 -14.80
CA LEU A 5 64.49 1.42 -13.80
C LEU A 5 63.23 1.69 -12.93
N CYS A 6 62.44 0.60 -12.89
CA CYS A 6 61.69 -0.05 -11.81
C CYS A 6 61.96 0.35 -10.35
N LEU A 7 60.91 0.29 -9.49
CA LEU A 7 60.79 -0.78 -8.47
C LEU A 7 59.39 -0.85 -7.84
N VAL A 8 58.96 -2.08 -7.60
CA VAL A 8 57.83 -2.52 -6.77
C VAL A 8 58.24 -2.46 -5.28
N LEU A 9 57.32 -2.09 -4.37
CA LEU A 9 57.20 -2.72 -3.05
C LEU A 9 55.90 -2.34 -2.32
N LEU A 10 55.42 -3.33 -1.57
CA LEU A 10 54.22 -3.43 -0.73
C LEU A 10 54.10 -2.35 0.36
N GLY A 11 52.86 -2.07 0.78
CA GLY A 11 52.58 -1.84 2.21
C GLY A 11 51.60 -0.74 2.58
N THR A 12 50.57 -1.17 3.32
CA THR A 12 49.94 -0.50 4.48
C THR A 12 48.69 0.37 4.29
N SER A 13 47.70 -0.02 5.10
CA SER A 13 46.55 0.71 5.59
C SER A 13 46.84 2.17 5.94
N ALA A 14 45.96 3.08 5.54
CA ALA A 14 45.84 4.39 6.15
C ALA A 14 44.38 4.65 6.51
N ALA A 15 44.14 4.65 7.82
CA ALA A 15 42.94 5.13 8.46
C ALA A 15 42.65 6.58 8.05
N PHE A 16 41.38 6.92 7.82
CA PHE A 16 40.95 8.31 7.74
C PHE A 16 41.04 8.95 9.13
N PRO A 17 41.72 10.10 9.29
CA PRO A 17 41.84 10.74 10.58
C PRO A 17 40.56 11.51 10.91
N GLN A 18 40.02 11.22 12.09
CA GLN A 18 39.05 12.05 12.79
C GLN A 18 39.79 13.29 13.33
N LYS A 19 39.51 14.47 12.78
CA LYS A 19 39.69 15.73 13.52
C LYS A 19 38.82 16.85 12.94
N LEU A 20 37.77 17.15 13.71
CA LEU A 20 37.14 18.45 13.93
C LEU A 20 37.76 19.64 13.15
N LEU A 21 37.02 20.13 12.16
CA LEU A 21 36.91 21.55 11.88
C LEU A 21 35.43 21.82 11.61
N ALA A 22 34.79 22.49 12.57
CA ALA A 22 33.49 23.09 12.40
C ALA A 22 33.62 24.19 11.34
N GLU A 23 33.23 23.90 10.10
CA GLU A 23 32.87 24.96 9.17
C GLU A 23 31.50 25.48 9.58
N SER A 24 31.50 26.73 10.05
CA SER A 24 30.29 27.49 10.30
C SER A 24 29.55 27.69 8.98
N PRO A 25 28.21 27.55 8.93
CA PRO A 25 27.47 27.75 7.68
C PRO A 25 27.63 29.20 7.19
N SER A 26 27.99 29.35 5.92
CA SER A 26 28.09 30.65 5.25
C SER A 26 26.69 31.20 4.95
N ALA A 27 26.54 32.51 5.10
CA ALA A 27 25.30 33.26 5.04
C ALA A 27 24.50 33.15 3.72
N SER A 28 23.67 32.11 3.62
CA SER A 28 22.24 32.18 3.27
C SER A 28 21.56 30.93 3.85
N ASP A 29 21.50 30.88 5.18
CA ASP A 29 21.19 29.69 5.97
C ASP A 29 19.65 29.51 6.09
N ILE A 30 19.03 29.29 4.94
CA ILE A 30 17.59 29.29 4.69
C ILE A 30 17.05 27.85 4.80
N MET A 31 15.73 27.72 5.00
CA MET A 31 14.96 26.49 4.75
C MET A 31 15.42 25.77 3.46
N ASN A 32 15.63 24.46 3.51
CA ASN A 32 15.79 23.63 2.32
C ASN A 32 14.68 22.58 2.24
N ALA A 33 14.26 22.21 1.04
CA ALA A 33 13.29 21.13 0.81
C ALA A 33 13.63 20.39 -0.47
N VAL A 34 13.56 19.06 -0.44
CA VAL A 34 13.89 18.19 -1.57
C VAL A 34 12.97 16.97 -1.59
N PHE A 35 12.77 16.38 -2.77
CA PHE A 35 12.32 14.99 -2.83
C PHE A 35 13.38 14.06 -2.25
N ASP A 36 12.90 12.97 -1.65
CA ASP A 36 13.71 11.96 -1.01
C ASP A 36 13.11 10.57 -1.28
N THR A 37 13.93 9.53 -1.16
CA THR A 37 13.50 8.16 -1.43
C THR A 37 12.50 7.68 -0.36
N PRO A 38 11.29 7.21 -0.73
CA PRO A 38 10.34 6.66 0.24
C PRO A 38 10.78 5.29 0.81
N TYR A 39 11.84 4.70 0.24
CA TYR A 39 12.31 3.35 0.54
C TYR A 39 13.27 3.24 1.73
N ARG A 40 13.60 4.36 2.38
CA ARG A 40 14.51 4.43 3.54
C ARG A 40 14.05 5.51 4.52
N HIS A 41 14.41 5.36 5.78
CA HIS A 41 14.33 6.46 6.74
C HIS A 41 15.34 7.56 6.39
N THR A 42 14.96 8.79 6.69
CA THR A 42 15.87 9.96 6.66
C THR A 42 16.07 10.38 8.09
N LEU A 43 17.27 10.15 8.62
CA LEU A 43 17.59 10.39 10.02
C LEU A 43 18.25 11.77 10.17
N GLN A 44 18.30 12.28 11.40
CA GLN A 44 19.01 13.54 11.68
C GLN A 44 20.50 13.49 11.27
N SER A 45 21.12 12.29 11.25
CA SER A 45 22.48 12.09 10.74
C SER A 45 22.66 12.37 9.24
N ASP A 46 21.56 12.42 8.49
CA ASP A 46 21.54 12.70 7.04
C ASP A 46 21.42 14.20 6.73
N TYR A 47 21.44 15.07 7.74
CA TYR A 47 21.31 16.53 7.55
C TYR A 47 22.24 17.07 6.46
N ALA A 48 23.53 16.70 6.49
CA ALA A 48 24.52 17.18 5.53
C ALA A 48 24.32 16.63 4.10
N SER A 49 23.75 15.43 3.92
CA SER A 49 23.46 14.91 2.58
C SER A 49 22.21 15.56 2.01
N ILE A 50 21.15 15.70 2.81
CA ILE A 50 19.90 16.35 2.42
C ILE A 50 20.10 17.83 2.10
N HIS A 51 20.86 18.55 2.93
CA HIS A 51 21.13 19.98 2.71
C HIS A 51 21.97 20.26 1.44
N ARG A 52 22.70 19.25 0.94
CA ARG A 52 23.43 19.33 -0.34
C ARG A 52 22.62 18.84 -1.54
N SER A 53 21.49 18.16 -1.31
CA SER A 53 20.63 17.69 -2.38
C SER A 53 19.95 18.87 -3.08
N THR A 54 19.75 18.73 -4.37
CA THR A 54 19.04 19.71 -5.22
C THR A 54 17.85 19.07 -5.94
N LEU A 55 17.44 17.88 -5.49
CA LEU A 55 16.36 17.10 -6.10
C LEU A 55 15.02 17.80 -5.88
N SER A 56 14.65 18.62 -6.86
CA SER A 56 13.43 19.44 -6.88
C SER A 56 12.37 18.91 -7.84
N GLU A 57 12.70 17.87 -8.62
CA GLU A 57 11.81 17.25 -9.58
C GLU A 57 11.74 15.74 -9.31
N TRP A 58 10.53 15.18 -9.36
CA TRP A 58 10.28 13.74 -9.26
C TRP A 58 9.43 13.28 -10.43
N THR A 59 9.77 12.12 -11.00
CA THR A 59 9.00 11.47 -12.06
C THR A 59 8.67 10.04 -11.66
N ASP A 60 7.43 9.60 -11.89
CA ASP A 60 7.02 8.20 -11.71
C ASP A 60 6.05 7.75 -12.83
N THR A 61 5.72 6.47 -12.85
CA THR A 61 4.68 5.88 -13.69
C THR A 61 3.71 5.11 -12.79
N VAL A 62 2.42 5.37 -12.98
CA VAL A 62 1.34 4.85 -12.14
C VAL A 62 0.18 4.38 -13.03
N TRP A 63 -0.63 3.45 -12.53
CA TRP A 63 -1.80 2.96 -13.27
C TRP A 63 -3.05 3.75 -12.87
N GLN A 64 -4.14 3.63 -13.63
CA GLN A 64 -5.45 4.05 -13.12
C GLN A 64 -5.79 3.24 -11.86
N ASN A 65 -6.59 3.79 -10.94
CA ASN A 65 -6.99 3.09 -9.70
C ASN A 65 -5.81 2.65 -8.81
N ASP A 66 -4.72 3.40 -8.79
CA ASP A 66 -3.49 3.07 -8.07
C ASP A 66 -3.08 4.23 -7.15
N VAL A 67 -2.02 4.04 -6.35
CA VAL A 67 -1.49 5.06 -5.44
C VAL A 67 -0.01 5.27 -5.71
N LEU A 68 0.38 6.53 -5.89
CA LEU A 68 1.75 6.99 -5.98
C LEU A 68 2.20 7.50 -4.61
N ASP A 69 3.25 6.91 -4.06
CA ASP A 69 3.87 7.31 -2.81
C ASP A 69 5.22 8.01 -3.07
N ALA A 70 5.41 9.17 -2.45
CA ALA A 70 6.65 9.95 -2.48
C ALA A 70 7.00 10.47 -1.07
N LYS A 71 8.21 10.99 -0.91
CA LYS A 71 8.66 11.60 0.34
C LYS A 71 9.33 12.94 0.06
N VAL A 72 9.00 13.94 0.87
CA VAL A 72 9.64 15.26 0.84
C VAL A 72 10.34 15.48 2.17
N THR A 73 11.62 15.84 2.15
CA THR A 73 12.39 16.14 3.35
C THR A 73 12.68 17.64 3.42
N VAL A 74 12.30 18.26 4.53
CA VAL A 74 12.53 19.69 4.83
C VAL A 74 13.62 19.79 5.90
N GLY A 75 14.60 20.65 5.66
CA GLY A 75 15.66 20.97 6.63
C GLY A 75 15.59 22.42 7.07
N ALA A 76 15.73 22.63 8.38
CA ALA A 76 15.89 23.95 8.97
C ALA A 76 17.38 24.30 9.05
N GLY A 77 17.77 25.48 8.54
CA GLY A 77 19.12 26.02 8.68
C GLY A 77 19.45 26.41 10.13
N SER A 78 20.18 27.51 10.33
CA SER A 78 20.54 27.96 11.70
C SER A 78 19.39 28.50 12.54
N GLN A 79 18.18 28.65 11.99
CA GLN A 79 16.99 29.11 12.70
C GLN A 79 15.86 28.07 12.59
N PRO A 80 14.99 27.96 13.62
CA PRO A 80 13.83 27.09 13.53
C PRO A 80 12.85 27.56 12.45
N LEU A 81 12.15 26.61 11.83
CA LEU A 81 11.07 26.86 10.89
C LEU A 81 9.74 26.76 11.63
N GLU A 82 9.06 27.89 11.75
CA GLU A 82 7.72 27.98 12.32
C GLU A 82 6.65 27.78 11.24
N GLN A 83 5.58 27.06 11.57
CA GLN A 83 4.44 26.80 10.66
C GLN A 83 4.86 26.22 9.30
N ALA A 84 5.85 25.33 9.29
CA ALA A 84 6.26 24.60 8.11
C ALA A 84 5.10 23.75 7.58
N ALA A 85 4.76 23.87 6.30
CA ALA A 85 3.67 23.17 5.65
C ALA A 85 4.02 22.84 4.20
N ILE A 86 3.38 21.80 3.67
CA ILE A 86 3.48 21.41 2.26
C ILE A 86 2.07 21.40 1.67
N ARG A 87 1.90 22.04 0.51
CA ARG A 87 0.61 22.12 -0.19
C ARG A 87 0.80 21.68 -1.64
N SER A 88 -0.13 20.86 -2.14
CA SER A 88 -0.13 20.47 -3.55
C SER A 88 -0.97 21.43 -4.38
N SER A 89 -0.53 21.68 -5.62
CA SER A 89 -1.42 22.13 -6.68
C SER A 89 -2.22 20.94 -7.25
N ASP A 90 -3.19 21.25 -8.11
CA ASP A 90 -3.80 20.23 -8.95
C ASP A 90 -2.77 19.69 -9.97
N PHE A 91 -2.96 18.45 -10.38
CA PHE A 91 -2.14 17.80 -11.40
C PHE A 91 -2.85 17.89 -12.75
N ILE A 92 -2.15 18.41 -13.77
CA ILE A 92 -2.75 18.76 -15.07
C ILE A 92 -2.15 17.92 -16.20
N ASN A 93 -3.03 17.35 -17.02
CA ASN A 93 -2.72 16.69 -18.29
C ASN A 93 -3.59 17.33 -19.39
N GLY A 94 -3.07 18.38 -20.04
CA GLY A 94 -3.83 19.16 -21.03
C GLY A 94 -5.07 19.82 -20.41
N LYS A 95 -6.27 19.32 -20.76
CA LYS A 95 -7.55 19.77 -20.17
C LYS A 95 -8.01 18.92 -18.98
N HIS A 96 -7.35 17.81 -18.72
CA HIS A 96 -7.68 16.86 -17.67
C HIS A 96 -6.98 17.23 -16.37
N ARG A 97 -7.63 16.93 -15.26
CA ARG A 97 -7.23 17.38 -13.92
C ARG A 97 -7.42 16.23 -12.93
N ILE A 98 -6.38 15.93 -12.17
CA ILE A 98 -6.48 15.20 -10.90
C ILE A 98 -6.38 16.24 -9.80
N SER A 99 -7.43 16.36 -9.00
CA SER A 99 -7.49 17.41 -7.97
C SER A 99 -6.49 17.16 -6.84
N ALA A 100 -5.95 18.23 -6.27
CA ALA A 100 -5.18 18.21 -5.03
C ALA A 100 -5.92 17.55 -3.85
N GLU A 101 -7.25 17.39 -3.89
CA GLU A 101 -7.99 16.63 -2.87
C GLU A 101 -7.65 15.14 -2.86
N ASN A 102 -7.05 14.60 -3.93
CA ASN A 102 -6.60 13.21 -4.00
C ASN A 102 -5.21 12.98 -3.39
N ILE A 103 -4.54 14.05 -2.95
CA ILE A 103 -3.24 13.96 -2.29
C ILE A 103 -3.40 14.05 -0.78
N ASP A 104 -2.76 13.14 -0.08
CA ASP A 104 -2.60 13.20 1.37
C ASP A 104 -1.13 13.45 1.70
N ILE A 105 -0.89 14.47 2.52
CA ILE A 105 0.46 14.89 2.92
C ILE A 105 0.52 14.94 4.43
N ARG A 106 1.31 14.03 5.00
CA ARG A 106 1.41 13.83 6.46
C ARG A 106 2.85 13.87 6.91
N TRP A 107 3.11 14.56 8.02
CA TRP A 107 4.45 14.63 8.58
C TRP A 107 4.85 13.28 9.20
N LEU A 108 6.10 12.88 9.01
CA LEU A 108 6.66 11.74 9.74
C LEU A 108 7.03 12.19 11.15
N GLN A 109 6.50 11.48 12.15
CA GLN A 109 6.86 11.65 13.55
C GLN A 109 7.94 10.62 13.92
N GLU A 110 8.94 11.11 14.65
CA GLU A 110 9.99 10.27 15.22
C GLU A 110 9.49 9.58 16.50
N THR A 111 9.83 8.30 16.65
CA THR A 111 9.68 7.52 17.88
C THR A 111 11.04 6.94 18.26
N LEU A 112 11.26 6.71 19.55
CA LEU A 112 12.51 6.12 20.05
C LEU A 112 12.49 4.60 19.85
N ALA A 113 13.66 4.04 19.51
CA ALA A 113 13.83 2.61 19.36
C ALA A 113 15.18 2.18 19.94
N ASN A 114 15.17 1.29 20.93
CA ASN A 114 16.31 0.46 21.25
C ASN A 114 16.62 -0.42 20.02
N ILE A 115 17.82 -0.28 19.45
CA ILE A 115 18.18 -0.93 18.18
C ILE A 115 18.53 -2.42 18.31
N GLY A 116 18.44 -2.99 19.51
CA GLY A 116 18.73 -4.38 19.81
C GLY A 116 17.51 -5.30 19.79
N SER A 117 17.77 -6.61 19.92
CA SER A 117 16.77 -7.65 20.17
C SER A 117 17.22 -8.44 21.39
N ALA A 118 16.38 -8.47 22.43
CA ALA A 118 16.72 -8.99 23.76
C ALA A 118 18.01 -8.40 24.36
N GLN A 119 18.30 -7.13 24.07
CA GLN A 119 19.50 -6.41 24.53
C GLN A 119 19.13 -5.05 25.14
N PRO A 120 18.85 -4.97 26.46
CA PRO A 120 18.43 -3.72 27.10
C PRO A 120 19.51 -2.62 27.08
N GLU A 121 20.79 -2.99 26.97
CA GLU A 121 21.94 -2.07 26.94
C GLU A 121 22.26 -1.52 25.54
N ALA A 122 21.49 -1.90 24.52
CA ALA A 122 21.70 -1.39 23.18
C ALA A 122 21.29 0.10 23.06
N PRO A 123 21.92 0.86 22.16
CA PRO A 123 21.62 2.27 21.97
C PRO A 123 20.16 2.51 21.59
N VAL A 124 19.60 3.61 22.08
CA VAL A 124 18.31 4.13 21.67
C VAL A 124 18.52 5.22 20.63
N ALA A 125 17.77 5.17 19.53
CA ALA A 125 17.80 6.16 18.46
C ALA A 125 16.38 6.51 18.00
N ALA A 126 16.22 7.72 17.45
CA ALA A 126 14.95 8.20 16.92
C ALA A 126 14.76 7.76 15.47
N TYR A 127 13.58 7.25 15.13
CA TYR A 127 13.21 6.81 13.78
C TYR A 127 11.88 7.44 13.34
N PRO A 128 11.80 8.06 12.15
CA PRO A 128 10.56 8.62 11.62
C PRO A 128 9.67 7.51 11.04
N ASP A 129 9.01 6.75 11.90
CA ASP A 129 8.24 5.54 11.55
C ASP A 129 6.71 5.69 11.69
N VAL A 130 6.24 6.88 12.06
CA VAL A 130 4.80 7.18 12.19
C VAL A 130 4.40 8.20 11.12
N ILE A 131 3.50 7.84 10.20
CA ILE A 131 2.87 8.77 9.25
C ILE A 131 1.74 9.47 10.00
N HIS A 132 2.08 10.63 10.57
CA HIS A 132 1.27 11.29 11.59
C HIS A 132 0.25 12.27 10.97
N ARG A 133 0.17 13.49 11.47
CA ARG A 133 -0.84 14.48 11.07
C ARG A 133 -0.41 15.30 9.85
N SER A 134 -1.42 15.77 9.12
CA SER A 134 -1.27 16.78 8.07
C SER A 134 -1.20 18.20 8.68
N GLY A 135 -1.03 19.21 7.83
CA GLY A 135 -1.02 20.61 8.25
C GLY A 135 0.36 21.16 8.59
N THR A 136 0.43 22.08 9.55
CA THR A 136 1.66 22.81 9.89
C THR A 136 2.43 22.14 11.04
N THR A 137 3.76 22.14 10.97
CA THR A 137 4.66 21.72 12.05
C THR A 137 5.72 22.77 12.33
N ARG A 138 6.35 22.71 13.51
CA ARG A 138 7.64 23.36 13.76
C ARG A 138 8.78 22.38 13.44
N ILE A 139 9.90 22.91 12.96
CA ILE A 139 11.17 22.16 12.75
C ILE A 139 12.28 22.95 13.45
N GLU A 140 12.98 22.35 14.41
CA GLU A 140 14.03 23.06 15.13
C GLU A 140 15.25 23.34 14.26
N ALA A 141 16.03 24.37 14.63
CA ALA A 141 17.25 24.73 13.94
C ALA A 141 18.21 23.52 13.79
N GLY A 142 18.75 23.32 12.60
CA GLY A 142 19.67 22.23 12.28
C GLY A 142 19.02 20.84 12.27
N GLN A 143 17.69 20.74 12.21
CA GLN A 143 16.98 19.46 12.12
C GLN A 143 16.33 19.24 10.76
N LEU A 144 16.10 17.96 10.47
CA LEU A 144 15.29 17.49 9.35
C LEU A 144 13.90 17.07 9.84
N LYS A 145 12.89 17.26 8.98
CA LYS A 145 11.60 16.61 9.12
C LYS A 145 11.07 16.20 7.75
N SER A 146 10.64 14.96 7.63
CA SER A 146 10.10 14.41 6.39
C SER A 146 8.58 14.42 6.40
N ALA A 147 7.97 14.56 5.24
CA ALA A 147 6.56 14.34 4.99
C ALA A 147 6.38 13.19 4.00
N TRP A 148 5.46 12.29 4.30
CA TRP A 148 4.95 11.29 3.37
C TRP A 148 3.89 11.92 2.48
N VAL A 149 3.95 11.60 1.18
CA VAL A 149 3.04 12.11 0.16
C VAL A 149 2.40 10.92 -0.53
N SER A 150 1.09 10.72 -0.35
CA SER A 150 0.32 9.68 -1.04
C SER A 150 -0.68 10.33 -2.00
N LEU A 151 -0.55 10.07 -3.29
CA LEU A 151 -1.49 10.52 -4.32
C LEU A 151 -2.33 9.34 -4.81
N THR A 152 -3.64 9.39 -4.57
CA THR A 152 -4.58 8.40 -5.10
C THR A 152 -4.95 8.76 -6.53
N ILE A 153 -4.81 7.82 -7.45
CA ILE A 153 -5.19 7.99 -8.86
C ILE A 153 -6.63 7.48 -9.03
N PRO A 154 -7.59 8.33 -9.40
CA PRO A 154 -8.96 7.90 -9.65
C PRO A 154 -9.03 6.80 -10.70
N LYS A 155 -10.00 5.89 -10.54
CA LYS A 155 -10.22 4.77 -11.46
C LYS A 155 -10.55 5.23 -12.89
N ASP A 156 -11.17 6.39 -13.02
CA ASP A 156 -11.57 7.04 -14.28
C ASP A 156 -10.59 8.13 -14.73
N ALA A 157 -9.42 8.24 -14.11
CA ALA A 157 -8.39 9.21 -14.51
C ALA A 157 -7.99 8.99 -15.98
N VAL A 158 -8.02 10.05 -16.77
CA VAL A 158 -7.59 9.98 -18.18
C VAL A 158 -6.10 9.71 -18.26
N CYS A 159 -5.69 8.69 -19.01
CA CYS A 159 -4.28 8.32 -19.15
C CYS A 159 -3.43 9.44 -19.79
N GLY A 160 -2.15 9.46 -19.47
CA GLY A 160 -1.19 10.44 -19.98
C GLY A 160 -0.36 11.09 -18.87
N VAL A 161 0.41 12.12 -19.25
CA VAL A 161 1.38 12.75 -18.34
C VAL A 161 0.74 13.91 -17.59
N TYR A 162 0.73 13.81 -16.27
CA TYR A 162 0.29 14.84 -15.37
C TYR A 162 1.48 15.53 -14.72
N THR A 163 1.41 16.85 -14.61
CA THR A 163 2.39 17.65 -13.86
C THR A 163 1.67 18.53 -12.84
N GLY A 164 2.22 18.56 -11.63
CA GLY A 164 1.80 19.42 -10.53
C GLY A 164 3.00 19.79 -9.66
N THR A 165 2.73 20.53 -8.59
CA THR A 165 3.77 21.08 -7.73
C THR A 165 3.43 20.92 -6.26
N LEU A 166 4.44 20.63 -5.44
CA LEU A 166 4.38 20.70 -3.99
C LEU A 166 5.08 21.98 -3.53
N GLU A 167 4.33 22.90 -2.94
CA GLU A 167 4.86 24.13 -2.38
C GLU A 167 5.14 23.93 -0.88
N VAL A 168 6.40 24.10 -0.50
CA VAL A 168 6.88 24.06 0.89
C VAL A 168 7.00 25.48 1.42
N THR A 169 6.26 25.78 2.48
CA THR A 169 6.19 27.11 3.09
C THR A 169 6.57 27.04 4.56
N ALA A 170 7.21 28.08 5.09
CA ALA A 170 7.39 28.31 6.52
C ALA A 170 7.28 29.81 6.81
N ALA A 171 6.88 30.18 8.03
CA ALA A 171 6.67 31.57 8.41
C ALA A 171 7.96 32.40 8.26
N GLY A 172 7.88 33.50 7.52
CA GLY A 172 9.01 34.39 7.27
C GLY A 172 10.07 33.86 6.29
N GLN A 173 9.83 32.70 5.67
CA GLN A 173 10.70 32.12 4.65
C GLN A 173 10.08 32.23 3.25
N PRO A 174 10.87 32.40 2.18
CA PRO A 174 10.36 32.26 0.82
C PRO A 174 9.89 30.81 0.57
N PRO A 175 8.80 30.60 -0.20
CA PRO A 175 8.34 29.26 -0.53
C PRO A 175 9.34 28.53 -1.44
N ILE A 176 9.43 27.21 -1.30
CA ILE A 176 10.17 26.32 -2.20
C ILE A 176 9.17 25.49 -2.98
N THR A 177 9.30 25.45 -4.30
CA THR A 177 8.44 24.66 -5.18
C THR A 177 9.18 23.40 -5.63
N LEU A 178 8.55 22.25 -5.46
CA LEU A 178 8.99 20.96 -5.97
C LEU A 178 8.02 20.51 -7.07
N THR A 179 8.52 19.95 -8.17
CA THR A 179 7.70 19.52 -9.32
C THR A 179 7.52 18.02 -9.30
N LEU A 180 6.28 17.54 -9.29
CA LEU A 180 5.94 16.13 -9.43
C LEU A 180 5.29 15.90 -10.79
N THR A 181 5.91 15.04 -11.60
CA THR A 181 5.38 14.58 -12.89
C THR A 181 5.14 13.08 -12.82
N PHE A 182 4.04 12.60 -13.39
CA PHE A 182 3.82 11.16 -13.51
C PHE A 182 3.00 10.82 -14.74
N GLU A 183 3.24 9.64 -15.29
CA GLU A 183 2.45 9.07 -16.36
C GLU A 183 1.38 8.13 -15.79
N VAL A 184 0.11 8.41 -16.06
CA VAL A 184 -1.00 7.49 -15.78
C VAL A 184 -1.14 6.55 -16.99
N LEU A 185 -0.86 5.26 -16.78
CA LEU A 185 -1.03 4.23 -17.80
C LEU A 185 -2.50 3.84 -17.98
N ASP A 186 -2.84 3.45 -19.20
CA ASP A 186 -4.19 3.06 -19.61
C ASP A 186 -4.53 1.59 -19.25
N LEU A 187 -4.24 1.27 -17.99
CA LEU A 187 -4.54 0.03 -17.30
C LEU A 187 -5.02 0.39 -15.89
N ALA A 188 -6.09 -0.24 -15.45
CA ALA A 188 -6.56 -0.12 -14.07
C ALA A 188 -5.82 -1.14 -13.19
N ALA A 189 -5.18 -0.66 -12.13
CA ALA A 189 -4.61 -1.53 -11.11
C ALA A 189 -5.73 -2.35 -10.46
N PRO A 190 -5.56 -3.68 -10.30
CA PRO A 190 -6.54 -4.49 -9.61
C PRO A 190 -6.76 -3.99 -8.19
N ASP A 191 -8.00 -3.98 -7.74
CA ASP A 191 -8.33 -3.67 -6.35
C ASP A 191 -7.71 -4.76 -5.44
N PRO A 192 -6.83 -4.39 -4.49
CA PRO A 192 -6.25 -5.37 -3.57
C PRO A 192 -7.28 -6.12 -2.73
N GLN A 193 -8.39 -5.48 -2.36
CA GLN A 193 -9.46 -6.12 -1.61
C GLN A 193 -10.14 -7.21 -2.45
N GLU A 194 -10.42 -6.95 -3.73
CA GLU A 194 -11.03 -7.95 -4.62
C GLU A 194 -10.00 -8.99 -5.16
N GLY A 195 -8.72 -8.63 -5.16
CA GLY A 195 -7.61 -9.42 -5.71
C GLY A 195 -7.31 -10.70 -4.94
N VAL A 196 -6.69 -11.68 -5.61
CA VAL A 196 -6.45 -13.05 -5.08
C VAL A 196 -5.20 -13.22 -4.22
N THR A 197 -4.36 -12.20 -4.07
CA THR A 197 -3.15 -12.29 -3.26
C THR A 197 -3.52 -12.51 -1.79
N GLN A 198 -2.98 -13.57 -1.18
CA GLN A 198 -3.23 -13.89 0.21
C GLN A 198 -2.38 -12.99 1.11
N VAL A 199 -3.02 -12.25 2.01
CA VAL A 199 -2.33 -11.46 3.03
C VAL A 199 -2.96 -11.75 4.39
N GLU A 200 -2.12 -12.14 5.35
CA GLU A 200 -2.51 -12.42 6.73
C GLU A 200 -1.64 -11.61 7.69
N LEU A 201 -2.25 -10.67 8.42
CA LEU A 201 -1.57 -9.87 9.46
C LEU A 201 -2.34 -10.06 10.77
N TRP A 202 -1.73 -10.70 11.76
CA TRP A 202 -2.45 -11.07 12.99
C TRP A 202 -2.80 -9.84 13.86
N GLN A 203 -4.08 -9.74 14.20
CA GLN A 203 -4.69 -8.65 14.97
C GLN A 203 -4.81 -9.00 16.46
N HIS A 204 -4.72 -8.00 17.34
CA HIS A 204 -4.72 -8.12 18.79
C HIS A 204 -5.75 -7.15 19.39
N PRO A 205 -7.06 -7.47 19.29
CA PRO A 205 -8.10 -6.52 19.70
C PRO A 205 -7.99 -6.12 21.18
N TYR A 206 -7.56 -7.02 22.05
CA TYR A 206 -7.38 -6.71 23.48
C TYR A 206 -6.26 -5.68 23.74
N THR A 207 -5.25 -5.58 22.86
CA THR A 207 -4.24 -4.49 22.90
C THR A 207 -4.87 -3.13 22.62
N THR A 208 -5.78 -3.05 21.64
CA THR A 208 -6.53 -1.83 21.35
C THR A 208 -7.37 -1.40 22.55
N ALA A 209 -8.07 -2.33 23.20
CA ALA A 209 -8.84 -2.05 24.42
C ALA A 209 -7.97 -1.50 25.55
N ARG A 210 -6.79 -2.10 25.79
CA ARG A 210 -5.84 -1.63 26.81
C ARG A 210 -5.32 -0.23 26.50
N TYR A 211 -4.89 0.02 25.26
CA TYR A 211 -4.30 1.30 24.88
C TYR A 211 -5.32 2.45 25.00
N TYR A 212 -6.55 2.27 24.54
CA TYR A 212 -7.58 3.31 24.67
C TYR A 212 -8.32 3.31 26.02
N ALA A 213 -7.95 2.40 26.93
CA ALA A 213 -8.57 2.26 28.25
C ALA A 213 -10.10 2.07 28.19
N VAL A 214 -10.57 1.28 27.22
CA VAL A 214 -11.98 0.95 26.98
C VAL A 214 -12.26 -0.51 27.32
N ALA A 215 -13.53 -0.84 27.61
CA ALA A 215 -13.91 -2.23 27.85
C ALA A 215 -13.82 -3.04 26.54
N PRO A 216 -13.26 -4.27 26.57
CA PRO A 216 -13.27 -5.17 25.42
C PRO A 216 -14.68 -5.34 24.84
N PHE A 217 -14.76 -5.32 23.52
CA PHE A 217 -15.98 -5.34 22.70
C PHE A 217 -17.11 -4.36 23.09
N SER A 218 -16.83 -3.30 23.86
CA SER A 218 -17.75 -2.16 23.96
C SER A 218 -17.88 -1.43 22.62
N GLU A 219 -18.97 -0.67 22.41
CA GLU A 219 -19.16 0.07 21.14
C GLU A 219 -18.00 1.02 20.81
N GLU A 220 -17.40 1.65 21.82
CA GLU A 220 -16.21 2.49 21.64
C GLU A 220 -15.02 1.68 21.15
N HIS A 221 -14.78 0.52 21.75
CA HIS A 221 -13.73 -0.40 21.31
C HIS A 221 -13.97 -0.90 19.87
N LYS A 222 -15.21 -1.26 19.54
CA LYS A 222 -15.60 -1.74 18.21
C LYS A 222 -15.33 -0.70 17.13
N ASN A 223 -15.53 0.59 17.42
CA ASN A 223 -15.24 1.67 16.47
C ASN A 223 -13.74 1.74 16.14
N TYR A 224 -12.87 1.70 17.15
CA TYR A 224 -11.42 1.66 16.92
C TYR A 224 -10.99 0.44 16.08
N LEU A 225 -11.56 -0.73 16.37
CA LEU A 225 -11.26 -1.96 15.63
C LEU A 225 -11.80 -1.92 14.19
N LEU A 226 -12.98 -1.36 13.98
CA LEU A 226 -13.62 -1.30 12.67
C LEU A 226 -12.79 -0.46 11.68
N ASP A 227 -12.24 0.67 12.14
CA ASP A 227 -11.37 1.50 11.32
C ASP A 227 -10.09 0.75 10.90
N GLN A 228 -9.44 0.08 11.87
CA GLN A 228 -8.24 -0.72 11.63
C GLN A 228 -8.52 -1.90 10.69
N LEU A 229 -9.59 -2.65 10.93
CA LEU A 229 -9.98 -3.79 10.09
C LEU A 229 -10.40 -3.35 8.68
N SER A 230 -11.05 -2.20 8.55
CA SER A 230 -11.43 -1.67 7.23
C SER A 230 -10.20 -1.28 6.41
N GLU A 231 -9.18 -0.72 7.05
CA GLU A 231 -7.89 -0.46 6.40
C GLU A 231 -7.18 -1.76 6.01
N TYR A 232 -7.19 -2.75 6.90
CA TYR A 232 -6.66 -4.09 6.60
C TYR A 232 -7.42 -4.79 5.45
N ALA A 233 -8.74 -4.65 5.36
CA ALA A 233 -9.52 -5.17 4.24
C ALA A 233 -9.13 -4.49 2.91
N LYS A 234 -9.06 -3.15 2.89
CA LYS A 234 -8.70 -2.35 1.71
C LYS A 234 -7.33 -2.69 1.15
N MET A 235 -6.36 -3.03 2.00
CA MET A 235 -5.03 -3.42 1.54
C MET A 235 -4.96 -4.86 0.97
N GLY A 236 -6.02 -5.64 1.09
CA GLY A 236 -6.10 -7.04 0.63
C GLY A 236 -6.01 -8.08 1.74
N GLY A 237 -6.15 -7.67 3.00
CA GLY A 237 -6.20 -8.56 4.15
C GLY A 237 -7.32 -9.59 4.05
N ARG A 238 -7.01 -10.85 4.38
CA ARG A 238 -7.92 -12.00 4.26
C ARG A 238 -7.95 -12.88 5.52
N GLY A 239 -6.89 -12.91 6.31
CA GLY A 239 -6.80 -13.70 7.54
C GLY A 239 -7.22 -12.90 8.78
N VAL A 240 -8.10 -13.49 9.59
CA VAL A 240 -8.54 -12.94 10.88
C VAL A 240 -8.19 -13.94 11.96
N ILE A 241 -7.27 -13.58 12.84
CA ILE A 241 -6.89 -14.45 13.96
C ILE A 241 -7.92 -14.36 15.08
N ALA A 242 -8.21 -15.47 15.74
CA ALA A 242 -9.08 -15.52 16.91
C ALA A 242 -8.52 -16.50 17.95
N THR A 243 -8.29 -16.04 19.18
CA THR A 243 -7.78 -16.88 20.26
C THR A 243 -8.87 -17.80 20.79
N ILE A 244 -8.64 -19.11 20.77
CA ILE A 244 -9.63 -20.11 21.24
C ILE A 244 -9.27 -20.71 22.61
N VAL A 245 -8.10 -20.35 23.14
CA VAL A 245 -7.61 -20.70 24.47
C VAL A 245 -6.84 -19.51 25.06
N GLU A 246 -6.84 -19.43 26.39
CA GLU A 246 -6.19 -18.36 27.14
C GLU A 246 -4.66 -18.40 26.99
N GLU A 247 -4.04 -17.26 26.68
CA GLU A 247 -2.59 -17.10 26.65
C GLU A 247 -1.90 -18.10 25.70
N ALA A 248 -2.45 -18.25 24.49
CA ALA A 248 -1.98 -19.22 23.50
C ALA A 248 -0.48 -19.08 23.16
N TRP A 249 0.07 -17.86 23.24
CA TRP A 249 1.49 -17.55 23.05
C TRP A 249 2.28 -17.26 24.34
N ASN A 250 1.70 -17.56 25.51
CA ASN A 250 2.36 -17.42 26.81
C ASN A 250 2.97 -16.02 27.03
N HIS A 251 2.16 -14.99 26.83
CA HIS A 251 2.46 -13.59 27.11
C HIS A 251 3.75 -13.10 26.42
N GLN A 252 3.97 -13.52 25.17
CA GLN A 252 5.12 -13.07 24.40
C GLN A 252 5.06 -11.57 24.08
N SER A 253 3.85 -11.04 23.91
CA SER A 253 3.54 -9.64 23.63
C SER A 253 3.52 -8.79 24.90
N TYR A 254 3.45 -7.46 24.73
CA TYR A 254 3.33 -6.53 25.86
C TYR A 254 2.02 -6.74 26.61
N ASP A 255 0.92 -6.88 25.87
CA ASP A 255 -0.37 -7.27 26.40
C ASP A 255 -0.52 -8.79 26.46
N SER A 256 -1.39 -9.24 27.35
CA SER A 256 -1.93 -10.60 27.37
C SER A 256 -2.72 -10.89 26.09
N ASP A 257 -2.86 -12.17 25.78
CA ASP A 257 -3.72 -12.71 24.71
C ASP A 257 -4.90 -13.50 25.34
N PRO A 258 -5.96 -12.82 25.85
CA PRO A 258 -7.14 -13.48 26.38
C PRO A 258 -7.80 -14.40 25.35
N SER A 259 -8.46 -15.45 25.83
CA SER A 259 -9.29 -16.31 24.98
C SER A 259 -10.58 -15.58 24.56
N MET A 260 -10.90 -15.60 23.27
CA MET A 260 -12.22 -15.20 22.76
C MET A 260 -13.29 -16.29 22.94
N ILE A 261 -12.87 -17.51 23.27
CA ILE A 261 -13.76 -18.62 23.60
C ILE A 261 -13.47 -19.09 25.02
N HIS A 262 -14.42 -18.92 25.94
CA HIS A 262 -14.19 -19.27 27.34
C HIS A 262 -14.61 -20.71 27.63
N TRP A 263 -13.69 -21.50 28.19
CA TRP A 263 -13.90 -22.91 28.49
C TRP A 263 -14.34 -23.07 29.95
N THR A 264 -15.44 -23.78 30.16
CA THR A 264 -15.91 -24.16 31.49
C THR A 264 -15.95 -25.67 31.61
N LYS A 265 -15.27 -26.21 32.63
CA LYS A 265 -15.42 -27.60 33.05
C LYS A 265 -16.58 -27.68 34.04
N THR A 266 -17.64 -28.36 33.63
CA THR A 266 -18.88 -28.45 34.39
C THR A 266 -18.75 -29.40 35.59
N ALA A 267 -19.66 -29.28 36.56
CA ALA A 267 -19.64 -30.10 37.78
C ALA A 267 -19.74 -31.62 37.54
N ASP A 268 -20.27 -32.06 36.38
CA ASP A 268 -20.32 -33.46 35.96
C ASP A 268 -19.06 -33.94 35.20
N GLY A 269 -18.09 -33.05 34.98
CA GLY A 269 -16.82 -33.33 34.33
C GLY A 269 -16.78 -33.09 32.82
N SER A 270 -17.88 -32.65 32.19
CA SER A 270 -17.92 -32.26 30.78
C SER A 270 -17.37 -30.85 30.53
N PHE A 271 -17.35 -30.40 29.28
CA PHE A 271 -16.93 -29.05 28.90
C PHE A 271 -18.08 -28.28 28.24
N SER A 272 -18.15 -26.98 28.51
CA SER A 272 -19.01 -26.01 27.82
C SER A 272 -18.20 -24.79 27.41
N PHE A 273 -18.68 -24.09 26.38
CA PHE A 273 -17.93 -23.03 25.70
C PHE A 273 -18.80 -21.79 25.51
N ASP A 274 -18.25 -20.62 25.81
CA ASP A 274 -18.86 -19.32 25.54
C ASP A 274 -18.14 -18.63 24.39
N TYR A 275 -18.86 -18.37 23.30
CA TYR A 275 -18.35 -17.78 22.07
C TYR A 275 -18.63 -16.27 21.97
N THR A 276 -19.08 -15.60 23.03
CA THR A 276 -19.55 -14.21 22.97
C THR A 276 -18.51 -13.22 22.41
N ASP A 277 -17.25 -13.31 22.84
CA ASP A 277 -16.17 -12.46 22.34
C ASP A 277 -15.78 -12.84 20.91
N PHE A 278 -15.70 -14.14 20.64
CA PHE A 278 -15.43 -14.68 19.30
C PHE A 278 -16.46 -14.19 18.27
N ASP A 279 -17.75 -14.29 18.58
CA ASP A 279 -18.83 -13.88 17.68
C ASP A 279 -18.76 -12.39 17.36
N GLN A 280 -18.57 -11.55 18.37
CA GLN A 280 -18.44 -10.10 18.16
C GLN A 280 -17.23 -9.76 17.30
N TRP A 281 -16.10 -10.44 17.50
CA TRP A 281 -14.90 -10.24 16.71
C TRP A 281 -15.08 -10.63 15.24
N ILE A 282 -15.65 -11.82 14.98
CA ILE A 282 -15.88 -12.29 13.62
C ILE A 282 -16.93 -11.43 12.90
N GLU A 283 -17.98 -10.99 13.59
CA GLU A 283 -18.98 -10.08 13.04
C GLU A 283 -18.38 -8.72 12.63
N LEU A 284 -17.44 -8.16 13.42
CA LEU A 284 -16.70 -6.95 13.03
C LEU A 284 -15.85 -7.18 11.78
N ALA A 285 -15.16 -8.32 11.68
CA ALA A 285 -14.35 -8.62 10.51
C ALA A 285 -15.19 -8.82 9.24
N ILE A 286 -16.41 -9.34 9.36
CA ILE A 286 -17.40 -9.38 8.28
C ILE A 286 -17.84 -7.97 7.92
N GLN A 287 -18.19 -7.13 8.91
CA GLN A 287 -18.60 -5.75 8.68
C GLN A 287 -17.52 -4.92 7.97
N ALA A 288 -16.25 -5.13 8.32
CA ALA A 288 -15.11 -4.47 7.71
C ALA A 288 -14.78 -4.97 6.28
N GLY A 289 -15.37 -6.10 5.85
CA GLY A 289 -15.11 -6.70 4.53
C GLY A 289 -13.82 -7.52 4.44
N VAL A 290 -13.23 -7.90 5.58
CA VAL A 290 -12.11 -8.87 5.62
C VAL A 290 -12.65 -10.27 5.31
N LEU A 291 -13.79 -10.62 5.93
CA LEU A 291 -14.49 -11.88 5.75
C LEU A 291 -15.80 -11.67 4.98
N ASP A 292 -16.15 -12.60 4.10
CA ASP A 292 -17.49 -12.70 3.52
C ASP A 292 -17.89 -14.18 3.41
N PRO A 293 -18.70 -14.69 4.36
CA PRO A 293 -19.18 -16.06 4.34
C PRO A 293 -20.03 -16.40 3.12
N GLN A 294 -20.71 -15.42 2.49
CA GLN A 294 -21.57 -15.67 1.34
C GLN A 294 -20.76 -15.98 0.08
N THR A 295 -19.63 -15.30 -0.10
CA THR A 295 -18.73 -15.52 -1.23
C THR A 295 -17.59 -16.49 -0.93
N GLY A 296 -17.46 -16.95 0.32
CA GLY A 296 -16.33 -17.76 0.75
C GLY A 296 -15.02 -16.97 0.87
N ARG A 297 -15.09 -15.65 1.12
CA ARG A 297 -13.90 -14.79 1.23
C ARG A 297 -13.33 -14.81 2.64
N GLY A 298 -12.00 -14.88 2.70
CA GLY A 298 -11.23 -14.71 3.94
C GLY A 298 -11.12 -16.01 4.72
N GLN A 299 -10.40 -15.96 5.85
CA GLN A 299 -10.14 -17.11 6.70
C GLN A 299 -10.20 -16.69 8.17
N ILE A 300 -10.93 -17.46 8.97
CA ILE A 300 -10.89 -17.37 10.44
C ILE A 300 -9.81 -18.33 10.92
N LYS A 301 -8.74 -17.80 11.51
CA LYS A 301 -7.61 -18.58 12.04
C LYS A 301 -7.80 -18.77 13.55
N ALA A 302 -8.44 -19.88 13.93
CA ALA A 302 -8.75 -20.24 15.31
C ALA A 302 -7.50 -20.77 16.04
N TYR A 303 -6.85 -19.91 16.82
CA TYR A 303 -5.53 -20.12 17.39
C TYR A 303 -5.57 -20.43 18.89
N SER A 304 -5.10 -21.57 19.40
CA SER A 304 -4.59 -22.74 18.68
C SER A 304 -4.94 -24.03 19.43
N ILE A 305 -5.01 -25.14 18.68
CA ILE A 305 -5.09 -26.51 19.22
C ILE A 305 -3.79 -26.97 19.92
N ALA A 306 -2.67 -26.31 19.62
CA ALA A 306 -1.34 -26.60 20.17
C ALA A 306 -0.71 -25.34 20.82
N PRO A 307 -1.38 -24.77 21.86
CA PRO A 307 -0.90 -23.56 22.53
C PRO A 307 0.43 -23.82 23.27
N TRP A 308 1.10 -22.74 23.68
CA TRP A 308 2.38 -22.86 24.37
C TRP A 308 2.29 -23.71 25.65
N GLY A 309 3.17 -24.71 25.74
CA GLY A 309 3.15 -25.71 26.82
C GLY A 309 1.96 -26.69 26.77
N ASN A 310 1.15 -26.67 25.71
CA ASN A 310 -0.12 -27.38 25.57
C ASN A 310 -1.09 -27.08 26.74
N ILE A 311 -1.07 -25.83 27.21
CA ILE A 311 -1.87 -25.40 28.36
C ILE A 311 -3.22 -24.88 27.87
N VAL A 312 -4.28 -25.38 28.48
CA VAL A 312 -5.65 -24.86 28.33
C VAL A 312 -6.15 -24.42 29.69
N THR A 313 -6.50 -23.14 29.82
CA THR A 313 -7.12 -22.62 31.04
C THR A 313 -8.63 -22.81 30.95
N VAL A 314 -9.22 -23.39 31.99
CA VAL A 314 -10.67 -23.64 32.09
C VAL A 314 -11.20 -23.12 33.41
N TYR A 315 -12.43 -22.60 33.44
CA TYR A 315 -13.14 -22.35 34.69
C TYR A 315 -13.70 -23.68 35.21
N ASP A 316 -13.32 -24.11 36.41
CA ASP A 316 -13.87 -25.32 37.03
C ASP A 316 -15.03 -24.95 37.94
N GLU A 317 -16.25 -25.38 37.59
CA GLU A 317 -17.46 -25.12 38.39
C GLU A 317 -17.38 -25.77 39.77
N THR A 318 -16.68 -26.90 39.88
CA THR A 318 -16.58 -27.63 41.16
C THR A 318 -15.77 -26.84 42.18
N SER A 319 -14.65 -26.24 41.76
CA SER A 319 -13.81 -25.41 42.62
C SER A 319 -14.19 -23.93 42.63
N GLY A 320 -14.96 -23.47 41.63
CA GLY A 320 -15.32 -22.07 41.43
C GLY A 320 -14.15 -21.18 40.99
N THR A 321 -13.09 -21.77 40.41
CA THR A 321 -11.84 -21.08 40.07
C THR A 321 -11.27 -21.56 38.74
N SER A 322 -10.47 -20.74 38.08
CA SER A 322 -9.74 -21.15 36.88
C SER A 322 -8.63 -22.17 37.19
N GLN A 323 -8.50 -23.19 36.34
CA GLN A 323 -7.47 -24.22 36.39
C GLN A 323 -6.70 -24.27 35.07
N ARG A 324 -5.38 -24.50 35.14
CA ARG A 324 -4.53 -24.69 33.97
C ARG A 324 -4.33 -26.19 33.75
N LEU A 325 -4.85 -26.72 32.65
CA LEU A 325 -4.71 -28.11 32.25
C LEU A 325 -3.58 -28.24 31.25
N THR A 326 -2.64 -29.17 31.47
CA THR A 326 -1.66 -29.56 30.45
C THR A 326 -2.23 -30.71 29.65
N LEU A 327 -2.65 -30.43 28.41
CA LEU A 327 -3.28 -31.40 27.53
C LEU A 327 -2.27 -31.82 26.46
N THR A 328 -1.54 -32.90 26.68
CA THR A 328 -0.51 -33.35 25.72
C THR A 328 -1.15 -33.95 24.45
N PRO A 329 -0.83 -33.45 23.24
CA PRO A 329 -1.36 -33.98 21.99
C PRO A 329 -1.24 -35.50 21.88
N GLY A 330 -2.36 -36.14 21.53
CA GLY A 330 -2.47 -37.60 21.42
C GLY A 330 -2.84 -38.36 22.70
N SER A 331 -2.74 -37.75 23.89
CA SER A 331 -3.21 -38.33 25.16
C SER A 331 -4.74 -38.47 25.22
N GLU A 332 -5.25 -39.33 26.10
CA GLU A 332 -6.70 -39.55 26.25
C GLU A 332 -7.41 -38.30 26.77
N GLU A 333 -6.80 -37.60 27.73
CA GLU A 333 -7.33 -36.35 28.30
C GLU A 333 -7.37 -35.24 27.25
N TRP A 334 -6.32 -35.11 26.44
CA TRP A 334 -6.29 -34.16 25.33
C TRP A 334 -7.33 -34.50 24.26
N ARG A 335 -7.43 -35.77 23.85
CA ARG A 335 -8.44 -36.21 22.87
C ARG A 335 -9.84 -35.91 23.37
N THR A 336 -10.12 -36.21 24.63
CA THR A 336 -11.45 -35.97 25.24
C THR A 336 -11.81 -34.49 25.24
N ALA A 337 -10.92 -33.64 25.75
CA ALA A 337 -11.18 -32.20 25.84
C ALA A 337 -11.31 -31.53 24.46
N TRP A 338 -10.40 -31.83 23.53
CA TRP A 338 -10.43 -31.24 22.21
C TRP A 338 -11.52 -31.81 21.30
N THR A 339 -11.93 -33.07 21.48
CA THR A 339 -13.13 -33.59 20.77
C THR A 339 -14.36 -32.83 21.23
N ALA A 340 -14.56 -32.67 22.53
CA ALA A 340 -15.70 -31.92 23.07
C ALA A 340 -15.74 -30.49 22.52
N PHE A 341 -14.59 -29.80 22.49
CA PHE A 341 -14.50 -28.46 21.91
C PHE A 341 -14.77 -28.44 20.40
N LEU A 342 -14.09 -29.27 19.61
CA LEU A 342 -14.18 -29.20 18.15
C LEU A 342 -15.57 -29.63 17.64
N GLU A 343 -16.25 -30.58 18.29
CA GLU A 343 -17.63 -30.92 17.95
C GLU A 343 -18.60 -29.77 18.26
N ASP A 344 -18.41 -29.10 19.40
CA ASP A 344 -19.23 -27.96 19.81
C ASP A 344 -19.00 -26.74 18.91
N PHE A 345 -17.73 -26.42 18.65
CA PHE A 345 -17.32 -25.32 17.78
C PHE A 345 -17.73 -25.56 16.32
N MET A 346 -17.70 -26.81 15.85
CA MET A 346 -18.21 -27.16 14.52
C MET A 346 -19.70 -26.88 14.42
N ARG A 347 -20.49 -27.26 15.42
CA ARG A 347 -21.92 -26.97 15.45
C ARG A 347 -22.17 -25.46 15.46
N HIS A 348 -21.48 -24.71 16.32
CA HIS A 348 -21.59 -23.26 16.41
C HIS A 348 -21.25 -22.57 15.07
N THR A 349 -20.11 -22.90 14.47
CA THR A 349 -19.70 -22.31 13.18
C THR A 349 -20.61 -22.73 12.02
N LEU A 350 -21.21 -23.92 12.03
CA LEU A 350 -22.23 -24.31 11.05
C LEU A 350 -23.51 -23.48 11.23
N GLU A 351 -23.97 -23.27 12.46
CA GLU A 351 -25.15 -22.46 12.78
C GLU A 351 -24.97 -20.99 12.36
N LYS A 352 -23.76 -20.44 12.55
CA LYS A 352 -23.42 -19.07 12.12
C LYS A 352 -23.13 -18.96 10.61
N GLY A 353 -22.94 -20.08 9.91
CA GLY A 353 -22.55 -20.11 8.50
C GLY A 353 -21.08 -19.78 8.25
N TRP A 354 -20.21 -19.94 9.24
CA TRP A 354 -18.78 -19.60 9.21
C TRP A 354 -17.86 -20.81 9.04
N PHE A 355 -18.41 -22.03 9.10
CA PHE A 355 -17.64 -23.29 9.08
C PHE A 355 -16.66 -23.37 7.91
N ASP A 356 -17.11 -23.05 6.68
CA ASP A 356 -16.27 -23.14 5.49
C ASP A 356 -15.12 -22.11 5.47
N LEU A 357 -15.18 -21.05 6.29
CA LEU A 357 -14.09 -20.08 6.46
C LEU A 357 -13.15 -20.43 7.62
N THR A 358 -13.49 -21.41 8.46
CA THR A 358 -12.82 -21.64 9.75
C THR A 358 -11.67 -22.63 9.60
N TYR A 359 -10.48 -22.21 10.04
CA TYR A 359 -9.27 -22.99 10.09
C TYR A 359 -8.84 -23.17 11.54
N ILE A 360 -8.61 -24.42 11.96
CA ILE A 360 -7.94 -24.69 13.22
C ILE A 360 -6.45 -24.43 13.01
N ALA A 361 -5.93 -23.42 13.72
CA ALA A 361 -4.58 -22.93 13.51
C ALA A 361 -3.58 -23.60 14.47
N MET A 362 -2.40 -23.89 13.96
CA MET A 362 -1.23 -24.41 14.66
C MET A 362 -0.03 -23.48 14.43
N ASP A 363 1.07 -23.80 15.11
CA ASP A 363 2.34 -23.09 15.03
C ASP A 363 3.47 -24.05 14.66
N GLU A 364 4.71 -23.56 14.52
CA GLU A 364 5.86 -24.43 14.36
C GLU A 364 6.06 -25.35 15.57
N ARG A 365 5.66 -26.62 15.39
CA ARG A 365 5.83 -27.70 16.38
C ARG A 365 6.49 -28.91 15.74
N GLU A 366 7.02 -29.78 16.60
CA GLU A 366 7.52 -31.09 16.19
C GLU A 366 6.39 -31.98 15.67
N MET A 367 6.73 -32.96 14.83
CA MET A 367 5.74 -33.83 14.18
C MET A 367 4.92 -34.64 15.20
N GLU A 368 5.51 -34.97 16.36
CA GLU A 368 4.82 -35.66 17.46
C GLU A 368 3.68 -34.83 18.07
N VAL A 369 3.67 -33.50 17.85
CA VAL A 369 2.57 -32.60 18.23
C VAL A 369 1.62 -32.38 17.06
N LEU A 370 2.16 -32.12 15.87
CA LEU A 370 1.34 -31.80 14.69
C LEU A 370 0.49 -33.00 14.24
N GLN A 371 1.07 -34.19 14.18
CA GLN A 371 0.40 -35.38 13.67
C GLN A 371 -0.87 -35.74 14.46
N PRO A 372 -0.85 -35.81 15.82
CA PRO A 372 -2.07 -36.03 16.58
C PRO A 372 -3.14 -34.94 16.40
N CYS A 373 -2.73 -33.67 16.23
CA CYS A 373 -3.66 -32.57 16.00
C CYS A 373 -4.39 -32.73 14.66
N VAL A 374 -3.65 -32.96 13.57
CA VAL A 374 -4.22 -33.20 12.24
C VAL A 374 -5.13 -34.43 12.25
N ASP A 375 -4.69 -35.53 12.87
CA ASP A 375 -5.50 -36.76 12.96
C ASP A 375 -6.82 -36.54 13.72
N LEU A 376 -6.81 -35.74 14.79
CA LEU A 376 -8.03 -35.42 15.53
C LEU A 376 -8.97 -34.55 14.70
N ILE A 377 -8.45 -33.49 14.08
CA ILE A 377 -9.25 -32.54 13.29
C ILE A 377 -9.93 -33.25 12.11
N GLU A 378 -9.21 -34.08 11.36
CA GLU A 378 -9.77 -34.85 10.24
C GLU A 378 -10.74 -35.95 10.67
N GLY A 379 -10.59 -36.43 11.91
CA GLY A 379 -11.46 -37.44 12.50
C GLY A 379 -12.85 -36.90 12.85
N ILE A 380 -12.94 -35.62 13.20
CA ILE A 380 -14.20 -34.94 13.56
C ILE A 380 -14.85 -34.39 12.29
N ARG A 381 -16.07 -34.84 12.01
CA ARG A 381 -16.77 -34.53 10.76
C ARG A 381 -18.20 -34.08 11.01
N SER A 382 -18.62 -33.08 10.24
CA SER A 382 -20.01 -32.66 10.13
C SER A 382 -20.88 -33.77 9.55
N GLU A 383 -22.21 -33.61 9.62
CA GLU A 383 -23.15 -34.52 8.96
C GLU A 383 -22.93 -34.63 7.45
N ALA A 384 -22.40 -33.57 6.82
CA ALA A 384 -22.02 -33.54 5.42
C ALA A 384 -20.65 -34.21 5.13
N GLY A 385 -19.98 -34.77 6.14
CA GLY A 385 -18.70 -35.46 6.02
C GLY A 385 -17.47 -34.54 5.93
N LYS A 386 -17.64 -33.22 6.06
CA LYS A 386 -16.54 -32.24 6.08
C LYS A 386 -15.92 -32.13 7.48
N SER A 387 -14.59 -32.08 7.56
CA SER A 387 -13.82 -31.65 8.74
C SER A 387 -13.51 -30.16 8.66
N PHE A 388 -13.03 -29.58 9.76
CA PHE A 388 -12.43 -28.23 9.70
C PHE A 388 -11.21 -28.21 8.78
N LYS A 389 -10.95 -27.03 8.23
CA LYS A 389 -9.68 -26.73 7.56
C LYS A 389 -8.57 -26.54 8.59
N ILE A 390 -7.32 -26.69 8.16
CA ILE A 390 -6.14 -26.60 9.03
C ILE A 390 -5.19 -25.52 8.51
N SER A 391 -4.70 -24.66 9.40
CA SER A 391 -3.69 -23.66 9.11
C SER A 391 -2.45 -23.89 9.98
N SER A 392 -1.24 -23.74 9.45
CA SER A 392 -0.02 -23.83 10.27
C SER A 392 1.14 -23.03 9.71
N ALA A 393 1.88 -22.35 10.59
CA ALA A 393 3.24 -21.96 10.28
C ALA A 393 4.14 -23.22 10.26
N MET A 394 5.06 -23.31 9.29
CA MET A 394 5.82 -24.54 8.99
C MET A 394 7.31 -24.27 8.71
N ASN A 395 8.16 -25.14 9.25
CA ASN A 395 9.61 -25.14 9.01
C ASN A 395 10.06 -25.96 7.78
N TYR A 396 9.26 -25.96 6.70
CA TYR A 396 9.64 -26.64 5.47
C TYR A 396 10.87 -25.99 4.82
N SER A 397 11.83 -26.80 4.39
CA SER A 397 13.08 -26.32 3.76
C SER A 397 13.46 -27.05 2.47
N SER A 398 13.15 -28.34 2.35
CA SER A 398 13.46 -29.16 1.17
C SER A 398 12.69 -30.48 1.18
N GLY A 399 12.73 -31.20 0.06
CA GLY A 399 12.11 -32.52 -0.12
C GLY A 399 10.96 -32.50 -1.13
N ASP A 400 10.50 -33.69 -1.48
CA ASP A 400 9.37 -33.94 -2.38
C ASP A 400 8.26 -34.79 -1.73
N ASP A 401 8.41 -35.12 -0.44
CA ASP A 401 7.34 -35.76 0.34
C ASP A 401 6.39 -34.69 0.91
N TYR A 402 5.27 -34.52 0.23
CA TYR A 402 4.23 -33.56 0.59
C TYR A 402 3.06 -34.20 1.33
N ALA A 403 3.10 -35.50 1.63
CA ALA A 403 1.94 -36.25 2.13
C ALA A 403 1.34 -35.67 3.43
N PHE A 404 2.18 -35.16 4.33
CA PHE A 404 1.70 -34.48 5.54
C PHE A 404 1.21 -33.05 5.24
N LEU A 405 1.92 -32.31 4.38
CA LEU A 405 1.59 -30.92 4.05
C LEU A 405 0.26 -30.82 3.28
N ASP A 406 -0.06 -31.80 2.45
CA ASP A 406 -1.32 -31.89 1.69
C ASP A 406 -2.55 -32.00 2.59
N ARG A 407 -2.36 -32.37 3.86
CA ARG A 407 -3.43 -32.42 4.89
C ARG A 407 -3.68 -31.08 5.57
N ILE A 408 -2.89 -30.05 5.25
CA ILE A 408 -2.98 -28.71 5.82
C ILE A 408 -3.43 -27.75 4.72
N ASP A 409 -4.61 -27.16 4.87
CA ASP A 409 -5.24 -26.27 3.87
C ASP A 409 -4.48 -24.96 3.65
N ASP A 410 -3.81 -24.45 4.68
CA ASP A 410 -3.02 -23.21 4.61
C ASP A 410 -1.70 -23.37 5.37
N ILE A 411 -0.58 -23.17 4.68
CA ILE A 411 0.74 -23.17 5.31
C ILE A 411 1.46 -21.85 5.08
N SER A 412 2.19 -21.40 6.10
CA SER A 412 3.13 -20.29 5.95
C SER A 412 4.56 -20.73 6.26
N VAL A 413 5.49 -20.51 5.34
CA VAL A 413 6.89 -20.94 5.48
C VAL A 413 7.77 -19.75 5.85
N SER A 414 8.61 -19.93 6.87
CA SER A 414 9.56 -18.90 7.31
C SER A 414 10.51 -18.50 6.18
N LEU A 415 10.76 -17.20 5.98
CA LEU A 415 11.69 -16.71 4.96
C LEU A 415 13.08 -17.38 5.07
N ILE A 416 13.58 -17.62 6.28
CA ILE A 416 14.89 -18.24 6.50
C ILE A 416 14.96 -19.71 6.04
N ASN A 417 13.83 -20.41 5.98
CA ASN A 417 13.76 -21.81 5.57
C ASN A 417 13.65 -21.96 4.05
N VAL A 418 13.24 -20.91 3.34
CA VAL A 418 13.22 -20.91 1.87
C VAL A 418 14.65 -20.93 1.33
N ASN A 419 15.06 -22.05 0.72
CA ASN A 419 16.38 -22.17 0.10
C ASN A 419 16.40 -21.57 -1.31
N GLU A 420 17.07 -20.42 -1.50
CA GLU A 420 17.15 -19.74 -2.80
C GLU A 420 17.92 -20.54 -3.88
N GLN A 421 18.79 -21.47 -3.48
CA GLN A 421 19.57 -22.28 -4.43
C GLN A 421 18.79 -23.50 -4.96
N SER A 422 17.54 -23.64 -4.56
CA SER A 422 16.67 -24.77 -4.88
C SER A 422 15.31 -24.30 -5.36
N ASP A 423 14.64 -25.16 -6.11
CA ASP A 423 13.27 -24.96 -6.57
C ASP A 423 12.25 -25.59 -5.61
N ALA A 424 12.70 -26.14 -4.47
CA ALA A 424 11.85 -26.87 -3.53
C ALA A 424 10.64 -26.09 -3.02
N MET A 425 10.78 -24.77 -2.77
CA MET A 425 9.65 -23.93 -2.36
C MET A 425 8.67 -23.68 -3.51
N ARG A 426 9.18 -23.46 -4.73
CA ARG A 426 8.34 -23.27 -5.93
C ARG A 426 7.56 -24.53 -6.27
N ASN A 427 8.22 -25.69 -6.20
CA ASN A 427 7.59 -26.98 -6.45
C ASN A 427 6.50 -27.26 -5.41
N LEU A 428 6.76 -26.97 -4.12
CA LEU A 428 5.75 -27.08 -3.07
C LEU A 428 4.56 -26.16 -3.33
N ALA A 429 4.80 -24.87 -3.62
CA ALA A 429 3.75 -23.89 -3.86
C ALA A 429 2.90 -24.28 -5.08
N GLN A 430 3.53 -24.70 -6.18
CA GLN A 430 2.84 -25.17 -7.38
C GLN A 430 1.97 -26.41 -7.08
N HIS A 431 2.54 -27.44 -6.43
CA HIS A 431 1.82 -28.66 -6.05
C HIS A 431 0.58 -28.36 -5.19
N ARG A 432 0.69 -27.41 -4.27
CA ARG A 432 -0.40 -26.98 -3.40
C ARG A 432 -1.45 -26.18 -4.15
N GLN A 433 -1.06 -25.29 -5.05
CA GLN A 433 -1.98 -24.55 -5.92
C GLN A 433 -2.80 -25.47 -6.83
N GLU A 434 -2.19 -26.53 -7.37
CA GLU A 434 -2.89 -27.55 -8.17
C GLU A 434 -3.99 -28.29 -7.39
N GLN A 435 -3.89 -28.30 -6.05
CA GLN A 435 -4.89 -28.87 -5.13
C GLN A 435 -5.84 -27.82 -4.53
N GLY A 436 -5.65 -26.53 -4.82
CA GLY A 436 -6.41 -25.43 -4.22
C GLY A 436 -6.06 -25.12 -2.76
N LEU A 437 -4.86 -25.52 -2.31
CA LEU A 437 -4.35 -25.24 -0.97
C LEU A 437 -3.52 -23.95 -0.95
N LEU A 438 -3.58 -23.21 0.16
CA LEU A 438 -2.89 -21.94 0.33
C LEU A 438 -1.45 -22.13 0.81
N THR A 439 -0.56 -21.30 0.29
CA THR A 439 0.85 -21.26 0.67
C THR A 439 1.29 -19.81 0.76
N THR A 440 1.83 -19.38 1.90
CA THR A 440 2.46 -18.07 2.08
C THR A 440 3.90 -18.19 2.56
N ILE A 441 4.62 -17.07 2.49
CA ILE A 441 5.88 -16.87 3.21
C ILE A 441 5.62 -15.89 4.35
N TYR A 442 6.30 -16.05 5.48
CA TYR A 442 6.27 -15.05 6.55
C TYR A 442 7.65 -14.54 6.93
N THR A 443 7.67 -13.36 7.54
CA THR A 443 8.84 -12.81 8.23
C THR A 443 8.55 -12.54 9.71
N CYS A 444 9.52 -12.75 10.59
CA CYS A 444 9.44 -12.44 12.02
C CYS A 444 10.79 -11.92 12.54
N THR A 445 10.98 -11.86 13.86
CA THR A 445 12.27 -11.54 14.52
C THR A 445 13.46 -12.35 13.95
N GLY A 446 14.64 -11.75 13.89
CA GLY A 446 15.86 -12.42 13.47
C GLY A 446 15.99 -12.64 11.95
N GLN A 447 15.23 -11.92 11.12
CA GLN A 447 15.19 -12.11 9.67
C GLN A 447 15.52 -10.83 8.89
N TYR A 448 16.02 -11.00 7.67
CA TYR A 448 16.24 -9.89 6.74
C TYR A 448 16.09 -10.38 5.29
N PRO A 449 15.37 -9.65 4.42
CA PRO A 449 14.57 -8.44 4.69
C PRO A 449 13.39 -8.69 5.65
N SER A 450 12.99 -7.67 6.43
CA SER A 450 11.89 -7.76 7.40
C SER A 450 11.30 -6.36 7.70
N ALA A 451 10.29 -6.27 8.57
CA ALA A 451 9.53 -5.05 8.83
C ALA A 451 9.70 -4.53 10.26
N TYR A 452 10.92 -4.21 10.69
CA TYR A 452 11.20 -3.58 11.99
C TYR A 452 11.25 -2.06 11.84
N THR A 453 11.04 -1.28 12.90
CA THR A 453 11.23 0.20 12.88
C THR A 453 12.64 0.62 12.42
N ILE A 454 13.62 -0.27 12.53
CA ILE A 454 15.00 -0.06 12.06
C ILE A 454 15.26 -0.55 10.61
N SER A 455 14.29 -1.19 9.97
CA SER A 455 14.38 -1.68 8.60
C SER A 455 14.33 -0.55 7.58
N ASP A 456 14.87 -0.79 6.38
CA ASP A 456 14.53 0.05 5.23
C ASP A 456 13.12 -0.33 4.75
N MET A 457 12.30 0.64 4.38
CA MET A 457 10.93 0.37 3.90
C MET A 457 10.93 -0.43 2.58
N ALA A 458 12.03 -0.44 1.83
CA ALA A 458 12.22 -1.33 0.69
C ALA A 458 12.04 -2.81 1.05
N ASP A 459 12.32 -3.20 2.28
CA ASP A 459 12.30 -4.58 2.73
C ASP A 459 10.91 -5.21 2.57
N THR A 460 9.84 -4.49 2.92
CA THR A 460 8.47 -5.01 2.83
C THR A 460 7.98 -5.13 1.39
N ALA A 461 8.34 -4.18 0.52
CA ALA A 461 8.06 -4.28 -0.91
C ALA A 461 8.83 -5.45 -1.56
N TRP A 462 10.10 -5.64 -1.19
CA TRP A 462 10.92 -6.75 -1.68
C TRP A 462 10.33 -8.10 -1.26
N THR A 463 9.86 -8.22 -0.01
CA THR A 463 9.25 -9.45 0.50
C THR A 463 8.07 -9.87 -0.36
N MET A 464 7.19 -8.95 -0.77
CA MET A 464 6.08 -9.26 -1.67
C MET A 464 6.55 -9.79 -3.03
N TRP A 465 7.55 -9.16 -3.65
CA TRP A 465 8.14 -9.67 -4.89
C TRP A 465 8.75 -11.07 -4.71
N TYR A 466 9.33 -11.35 -3.54
CA TYR A 466 9.88 -12.66 -3.24
C TYR A 466 8.80 -13.74 -3.11
N THR A 467 7.62 -13.42 -2.57
CA THR A 467 6.46 -14.35 -2.58
C THR A 467 6.10 -14.76 -4.00
N MET A 468 6.04 -13.80 -4.92
CA MET A 468 5.74 -14.05 -6.32
C MET A 468 6.86 -14.86 -7.01
N LYS A 469 8.13 -14.59 -6.71
CA LYS A 469 9.25 -15.41 -7.21
C LYS A 469 9.13 -16.86 -6.76
N GLN A 470 8.69 -17.09 -5.53
CA GLN A 470 8.51 -18.44 -5.00
C GLN A 470 7.19 -19.10 -5.42
N GLY A 471 6.35 -18.40 -6.19
CA GLY A 471 5.06 -18.93 -6.66
C GLY A 471 4.02 -19.09 -5.55
N THR A 472 4.23 -18.50 -4.36
CA THR A 472 3.30 -18.59 -3.24
C THR A 472 2.12 -17.64 -3.43
N ASP A 473 1.02 -17.87 -2.72
CA ASP A 473 -0.22 -17.09 -2.85
C ASP A 473 -0.09 -15.68 -2.26
N GLY A 474 0.81 -15.52 -1.28
CA GLY A 474 1.24 -14.22 -0.78
C GLY A 474 2.02 -14.29 0.52
N PHE A 475 1.63 -13.46 1.49
CA PHE A 475 2.46 -13.11 2.65
C PHE A 475 1.69 -13.18 3.98
N LEU A 476 2.37 -13.66 5.02
CA LEU A 476 1.88 -13.62 6.40
C LEU A 476 2.84 -12.82 7.28
N ARG A 477 2.31 -12.10 8.26
CA ARG A 477 3.08 -11.58 9.40
C ARG A 477 2.26 -11.66 10.67
N TRP A 478 2.91 -11.94 11.79
CA TRP A 478 2.26 -12.08 13.09
C TRP A 478 1.79 -10.75 13.74
N SER A 479 1.84 -9.65 13.00
CA SER A 479 2.03 -8.32 13.60
C SER A 479 1.23 -7.23 12.87
N TRP A 480 -0.01 -7.01 13.29
CA TRP A 480 -0.79 -5.85 12.87
C TRP A 480 -0.62 -4.69 13.86
N ASP A 481 -0.95 -4.93 15.12
CA ASP A 481 -1.32 -3.93 16.14
C ASP A 481 -0.89 -4.33 17.58
N GLY A 482 0.10 -5.21 17.73
CA GLY A 482 0.61 -5.68 19.03
C GLY A 482 1.44 -4.64 19.82
N TRP A 483 0.90 -3.45 20.03
CA TRP A 483 1.57 -2.30 20.64
C TRP A 483 2.15 -2.54 22.04
N ASN A 484 3.26 -1.87 22.34
CA ASN A 484 3.75 -1.73 23.72
C ASN A 484 2.99 -0.61 24.48
N GLU A 485 3.56 -0.11 25.58
CA GLU A 485 2.84 0.87 26.41
C GLU A 485 2.53 2.19 25.70
N ASP A 486 3.52 2.76 25.02
CA ASP A 486 3.41 4.04 24.32
C ASP A 486 4.29 4.07 23.05
N PRO A 487 3.85 3.42 21.96
CA PRO A 487 4.65 3.26 20.75
C PRO A 487 4.88 4.58 20.00
N LEU A 488 4.07 5.62 20.25
CA LEU A 488 4.28 6.95 19.67
C LEU A 488 5.52 7.66 20.25
N THR A 489 5.95 7.24 21.44
CA THR A 489 7.13 7.77 22.12
C THR A 489 8.32 6.83 22.04
N ASP A 490 8.14 5.55 22.37
CA ASP A 490 9.21 4.55 22.39
C ASP A 490 8.69 3.16 22.02
N VAL A 491 9.23 2.57 20.96
CA VAL A 491 8.86 1.24 20.45
C VAL A 491 9.66 0.10 21.05
N SER A 492 10.57 0.39 21.98
CA SER A 492 11.44 -0.62 22.59
C SER A 492 10.62 -1.71 23.30
N TYR A 493 11.02 -2.96 23.07
CA TYR A 493 10.42 -4.11 23.72
C TYR A 493 11.48 -5.15 24.09
N ARG A 494 11.17 -5.99 25.08
CA ARG A 494 12.17 -6.85 25.77
C ARG A 494 12.73 -7.99 24.90
N THR A 495 12.07 -8.39 23.82
CA THR A 495 12.36 -9.66 23.13
C THR A 495 12.86 -9.47 21.70
N PHE A 496 12.11 -8.73 20.88
CA PHE A 496 12.27 -8.70 19.42
C PHE A 496 13.03 -7.46 18.95
N GLU A 497 13.37 -7.39 17.66
CA GLU A 497 13.73 -6.13 17.04
C GLU A 497 12.60 -5.07 17.22
N PRO A 498 12.95 -3.78 17.37
CA PRO A 498 11.97 -2.73 17.66
C PRO A 498 10.91 -2.64 16.55
N GLY A 499 9.64 -2.57 16.94
CA GLY A 499 8.52 -2.52 16.00
C GLY A 499 8.22 -3.83 15.28
N ASP A 500 8.82 -4.98 15.67
CA ASP A 500 8.40 -6.29 15.13
C ASP A 500 6.92 -6.60 15.36
N PRO A 501 6.31 -6.34 16.54
CA PRO A 501 4.93 -6.78 16.82
C PRO A 501 3.80 -5.97 16.17
N TRP A 502 4.10 -4.88 15.46
CA TRP A 502 3.07 -4.08 14.75
C TRP A 502 3.56 -3.42 13.45
N LEU A 503 2.60 -3.11 12.59
CA LEU A 503 2.79 -2.35 11.35
C LEU A 503 2.06 -1.00 11.36
N ILE A 504 1.02 -0.86 12.19
CA ILE A 504 0.31 0.40 12.42
C ILE A 504 0.55 0.89 13.85
N TYR A 505 0.46 2.20 14.07
CA TYR A 505 0.56 2.83 15.38
C TYR A 505 -0.84 3.23 15.87
N PRO A 506 -1.09 3.28 17.18
CA PRO A 506 -2.30 3.91 17.68
C PRO A 506 -2.24 5.42 17.45
N ALA A 507 -3.41 6.07 17.40
CA ALA A 507 -3.49 7.51 17.55
C ALA A 507 -3.26 7.90 19.01
N GLU A 508 -3.14 9.20 19.29
CA GLU A 508 -3.13 9.66 20.68
C GLU A 508 -4.40 9.22 21.42
N ARG A 509 -4.28 8.88 22.71
CA ARG A 509 -5.39 8.33 23.50
C ARG A 509 -6.62 9.24 23.60
N ASP A 510 -6.42 10.56 23.43
CA ASP A 510 -7.46 11.59 23.45
C ASP A 510 -7.83 12.09 22.03
N SER A 511 -7.34 11.43 20.99
CA SER A 511 -7.67 11.74 19.59
C SER A 511 -9.15 11.46 19.30
N ALA A 512 -9.84 12.44 18.73
CA ALA A 512 -11.21 12.28 18.21
C ALA A 512 -11.25 12.09 16.69
N ASP A 513 -10.16 12.41 15.99
CA ASP A 513 -10.12 12.50 14.52
C ASP A 513 -9.51 11.24 13.88
N GLU A 514 -8.61 10.56 14.58
CA GLU A 514 -7.84 9.43 14.08
C GLU A 514 -7.86 8.29 15.11
N SER A 515 -7.99 7.04 14.66
CA SER A 515 -7.96 5.83 15.49
C SER A 515 -6.63 5.06 15.40
N PHE A 516 -5.84 5.31 14.35
CA PHE A 516 -4.51 4.76 14.16
C PHE A 516 -3.71 5.61 13.16
N TYR A 517 -2.40 5.40 13.09
CA TYR A 517 -1.51 5.96 12.08
C TYR A 517 -0.83 4.82 11.30
N GLU A 518 -0.67 5.01 9.99
CA GLU A 518 0.12 4.10 9.15
C GLU A 518 1.62 4.28 9.42
N SER A 519 2.43 3.24 9.22
CA SER A 519 3.89 3.36 9.15
C SER A 519 4.38 3.41 7.69
N PRO A 520 5.56 4.00 7.42
CA PRO A 520 6.20 3.88 6.11
C PRO A 520 6.44 2.42 5.67
N ARG A 521 6.73 1.53 6.62
CA ARG A 521 6.90 0.08 6.37
C ARG A 521 5.62 -0.55 5.85
N TYR A 522 4.48 -0.17 6.45
CA TYR A 522 3.16 -0.58 6.02
C TYR A 522 2.79 -0.01 4.65
N LYS A 523 3.08 1.27 4.37
CA LYS A 523 2.88 1.87 3.03
C LYS A 523 3.62 1.13 1.93
N MET A 524 4.89 0.77 2.17
CA MET A 524 5.66 0.01 1.18
C MET A 524 5.22 -1.45 1.06
N LEU A 525 4.64 -2.04 2.11
CA LEU A 525 3.96 -3.34 2.01
C LEU A 525 2.74 -3.23 1.08
N LYS A 526 1.88 -2.22 1.26
CA LYS A 526 0.75 -1.93 0.37
C LYS A 526 1.19 -1.75 -1.07
N GLN A 527 2.28 -1.02 -1.31
CA GLN A 527 2.84 -0.87 -2.65
C GLN A 527 3.26 -2.22 -3.24
N GLY A 528 3.99 -3.04 -2.48
CA GLY A 528 4.38 -4.39 -2.90
C GLY A 528 3.19 -5.28 -3.26
N ILE A 529 2.10 -5.21 -2.51
CA ILE A 529 0.85 -5.95 -2.81
C ILE A 529 0.24 -5.45 -4.12
N ARG A 530 0.10 -4.12 -4.30
CA ARG A 530 -0.41 -3.54 -5.56
C ARG A 530 0.44 -3.96 -6.75
N ASP A 531 1.76 -3.95 -6.60
CA ASP A 531 2.69 -4.28 -7.68
C ASP A 531 2.65 -5.77 -8.06
N VAL A 532 2.57 -6.68 -7.08
CA VAL A 532 2.35 -8.11 -7.36
C VAL A 532 0.99 -8.35 -8.00
N ASN A 533 -0.06 -7.63 -7.59
CA ASN A 533 -1.38 -7.73 -8.22
C ASN A 533 -1.36 -7.26 -9.68
N LYS A 534 -0.67 -6.14 -9.98
CA LYS A 534 -0.45 -5.68 -11.36
C LYS A 534 0.33 -6.71 -12.18
N ALA A 535 1.36 -7.33 -11.60
CA ALA A 535 2.15 -8.37 -12.26
C ALA A 535 1.30 -9.59 -12.60
N LYS A 536 0.53 -10.12 -11.65
CA LYS A 536 -0.44 -11.21 -11.88
C LYS A 536 -1.49 -10.84 -12.92
N PHE A 537 -1.98 -9.60 -12.90
CA PHE A 537 -2.91 -9.11 -13.91
C PHE A 537 -2.29 -9.09 -15.31
N LEU A 538 -1.08 -8.55 -15.49
CA LEU A 538 -0.38 -8.59 -16.78
C LEU A 538 -0.16 -10.01 -17.28
N GLN A 539 0.17 -10.96 -16.40
CA GLN A 539 0.28 -12.38 -16.78
C GLN A 539 -1.02 -12.91 -17.39
N SER A 540 -2.19 -12.44 -16.92
CA SER A 540 -3.48 -12.87 -17.46
C SER A 540 -3.86 -12.24 -18.81
N LEU A 541 -3.18 -11.18 -19.26
CA LEU A 541 -3.59 -10.42 -20.44
C LEU A 541 -3.06 -11.00 -21.76
N SER A 542 -1.88 -11.62 -21.76
CA SER A 542 -1.28 -12.24 -22.96
C SER A 542 -0.14 -13.19 -22.58
N ALA A 543 0.16 -14.17 -23.45
CA ALA A 543 1.28 -15.10 -23.25
C ALA A 543 2.65 -14.38 -23.28
N GLU A 544 2.76 -13.31 -24.06
CA GLU A 544 3.96 -12.46 -24.12
C GLU A 544 4.18 -11.74 -22.79
N SER A 545 3.13 -11.12 -22.24
CA SER A 545 3.18 -10.48 -20.92
C SER A 545 3.45 -11.50 -19.81
N GLU A 546 2.84 -12.68 -19.86
CA GLU A 546 3.10 -13.78 -18.92
C GLU A 546 4.57 -14.18 -18.89
N THR A 547 5.15 -14.40 -20.08
CA THR A 547 6.56 -14.76 -20.23
C THR A 547 7.47 -13.65 -19.70
N ALA A 548 7.19 -12.39 -20.05
CA ALA A 548 8.01 -11.26 -19.64
C ALA A 548 7.99 -11.02 -18.12
N VAL A 549 6.80 -11.09 -17.50
CA VAL A 549 6.67 -10.97 -16.04
C VAL A 549 7.39 -12.12 -15.34
N THR A 550 7.24 -13.34 -15.84
CA THR A 550 7.91 -14.52 -15.28
C THR A 550 9.43 -14.36 -15.31
N GLN A 551 9.99 -13.91 -16.44
CA GLN A 551 11.43 -13.65 -16.56
C GLN A 551 11.90 -12.56 -15.60
N LEU A 552 11.15 -11.46 -15.50
CA LEU A 552 11.45 -10.35 -14.59
C LEU A 552 11.49 -10.81 -13.13
N VAL A 553 10.43 -11.49 -12.68
CA VAL A 553 10.27 -11.95 -11.30
C VAL A 553 11.30 -13.02 -10.94
N GLN A 554 11.54 -13.99 -11.82
CA GLN A 554 12.53 -15.05 -11.57
C GLN A 554 13.96 -14.51 -11.50
N SER A 555 14.22 -13.32 -12.06
CA SER A 555 15.53 -12.66 -11.95
C SER A 555 15.75 -11.92 -10.62
N LEU A 556 14.76 -11.89 -9.70
CA LEU A 556 14.90 -11.25 -8.38
C LEU A 556 16.09 -11.84 -7.62
N LYS A 557 16.91 -10.99 -7.02
CA LYS A 557 18.05 -11.41 -6.19
C LYS A 557 17.72 -11.27 -4.71
N ARG A 558 18.10 -12.28 -3.91
CA ARG A 558 18.02 -12.21 -2.45
C ARG A 558 19.29 -11.61 -1.84
N PRO A 559 19.16 -10.68 -0.90
CA PRO A 559 20.31 -10.14 -0.19
C PRO A 559 20.78 -11.10 0.91
N LYS A 560 22.02 -10.90 1.38
CA LYS A 560 22.54 -11.63 2.54
C LYS A 560 22.23 -10.88 3.83
N MET A 561 22.00 -11.65 4.89
CA MET A 561 21.75 -11.14 6.25
C MET A 561 22.92 -11.42 7.21
N LYS A 562 22.93 -10.71 8.34
CA LYS A 562 23.70 -11.03 9.55
C LYS A 562 22.90 -10.59 10.77
N ILE A 563 23.32 -11.06 11.94
CA ILE A 563 22.91 -10.49 13.22
C ILE A 563 23.92 -9.42 13.63
N ASN A 564 23.45 -8.23 14.01
CA ASN A 564 24.31 -7.14 14.47
C ASN A 564 24.84 -7.41 15.89
N ARG A 565 25.71 -6.54 16.42
CA ARG A 565 26.30 -6.72 17.76
C ARG A 565 25.30 -6.62 18.92
N TYR A 566 24.07 -6.21 18.65
CA TYR A 566 22.97 -6.01 19.58
C TYR A 566 21.82 -7.02 19.36
N GLY A 567 22.04 -8.08 18.60
CA GLY A 567 21.07 -9.16 18.41
C GLY A 567 20.07 -8.97 17.26
N SER A 568 19.98 -7.79 16.66
CA SER A 568 19.01 -7.52 15.58
C SER A 568 19.50 -8.00 14.22
N ALA A 569 18.62 -8.63 13.45
CA ALA A 569 18.89 -8.98 12.06
C ALA A 569 18.99 -7.74 11.18
N THR A 570 19.95 -7.78 10.25
CA THR A 570 20.22 -6.68 9.31
C THR A 570 20.98 -7.19 8.10
N TYR A 571 21.20 -6.31 7.12
CA TYR A 571 22.00 -6.61 5.93
C TYR A 571 23.43 -7.04 6.29
N ALA A 572 23.96 -8.03 5.56
CA ALA A 572 25.32 -8.50 5.78
C ALA A 572 26.35 -7.38 5.47
N ARG A 573 26.16 -6.69 4.34
CA ARG A 573 27.02 -5.60 3.83
C ARG A 573 26.16 -4.47 3.25
N SER A 574 26.71 -3.26 3.12
CA SER A 574 25.99 -2.13 2.53
C SER A 574 25.48 -2.43 1.10
N SER A 575 26.21 -3.26 0.34
CA SER A 575 25.75 -3.73 -0.97
C SER A 575 24.49 -4.59 -0.91
N ASP A 576 24.27 -5.34 0.19
CA ASP A 576 23.05 -6.13 0.40
C ASP A 576 21.86 -5.24 0.75
N ARG A 577 22.10 -4.12 1.45
CA ARG A 577 21.11 -3.07 1.70
C ARG A 577 20.71 -2.34 0.42
N GLU A 578 21.68 -1.97 -0.40
CA GLU A 578 21.47 -1.35 -1.71
C GLU A 578 20.80 -2.30 -2.71
N LEU A 579 21.10 -3.61 -2.62
CA LEU A 579 20.48 -4.63 -3.46
C LEU A 579 18.96 -4.67 -3.27
N VAL A 580 18.46 -4.64 -2.02
CA VAL A 580 17.00 -4.69 -1.77
C VAL A 580 16.30 -3.52 -2.46
N GLN A 581 16.77 -2.29 -2.21
CA GLN A 581 16.17 -1.09 -2.80
C GLN A 581 16.26 -1.11 -4.32
N SER A 582 17.43 -1.46 -4.89
CA SER A 582 17.61 -1.50 -6.34
C SER A 582 16.78 -2.58 -7.01
N GLU A 583 16.58 -3.74 -6.37
CA GLU A 583 15.69 -4.78 -6.89
C GLU A 583 14.23 -4.35 -6.87
N VAL A 584 13.75 -3.68 -5.80
CA VAL A 584 12.37 -3.15 -5.77
C VAL A 584 12.13 -2.14 -6.89
N LEU A 585 13.06 -1.20 -7.09
CA LEU A 585 12.97 -0.22 -8.17
C LEU A 585 13.02 -0.90 -9.55
N ARG A 586 13.94 -1.86 -9.74
CA ARG A 586 14.06 -2.63 -10.99
C ARG A 586 12.79 -3.42 -11.30
N MET A 587 12.14 -4.00 -10.29
CA MET A 587 10.88 -4.72 -10.50
C MET A 587 9.74 -3.78 -10.91
N ARG A 588 9.62 -2.62 -10.26
CA ARG A 588 8.61 -1.62 -10.64
C ARG A 588 8.84 -1.08 -12.06
N GLU A 589 10.08 -0.71 -12.39
CA GLU A 589 10.44 -0.23 -13.72
C GLU A 589 10.19 -1.29 -14.79
N GLY A 590 10.67 -2.52 -14.58
CA GLY A 590 10.45 -3.63 -15.51
C GLY A 590 8.97 -3.95 -15.69
N LEU A 591 8.16 -3.88 -14.62
CA LEU A 591 6.71 -4.08 -14.71
C LEU A 591 6.04 -3.00 -15.55
N ASN A 592 6.45 -1.73 -15.37
CA ASN A 592 5.96 -0.61 -16.16
C ASN A 592 6.34 -0.75 -17.65
N ASP A 593 7.54 -1.23 -17.95
CA ASP A 593 7.97 -1.49 -19.34
C ASP A 593 7.15 -2.61 -19.99
N ILE A 594 6.84 -3.68 -19.26
CA ILE A 594 5.97 -4.76 -19.74
C ILE A 594 4.55 -4.22 -20.00
N ALA A 595 4.02 -3.42 -19.07
CA ALA A 595 2.72 -2.77 -19.22
C ALA A 595 2.66 -1.87 -20.47
N LYS A 596 3.68 -1.04 -20.67
CA LYS A 596 3.80 -0.18 -21.86
C LYS A 596 3.91 -0.99 -23.15
N THR A 597 4.69 -2.08 -23.13
CA THR A 597 4.82 -3.00 -24.27
C THR A 597 3.47 -3.63 -24.63
N TYR A 598 2.72 -4.09 -23.62
CA TYR A 598 1.37 -4.61 -23.81
C TYR A 598 0.44 -3.54 -24.39
N LEU A 599 0.44 -2.34 -23.84
CA LEU A 599 -0.38 -1.21 -24.31
C LEU A 599 -0.10 -0.84 -25.77
N GLN A 600 1.17 -0.88 -26.19
CA GLN A 600 1.56 -0.63 -27.58
C GLN A 600 1.05 -1.71 -28.54
N ALA A 601 0.96 -2.96 -28.09
CA ALA A 601 0.44 -4.08 -28.87
C ALA A 601 -1.09 -4.23 -28.81
N ARG A 602 -1.75 -3.62 -27.81
CA ARG A 602 -3.19 -3.76 -27.57
C ARG A 602 -4.01 -3.05 -28.65
N VAL A 603 -5.07 -3.73 -29.11
CA VAL A 603 -6.06 -3.16 -30.03
C VAL A 603 -7.33 -2.75 -29.25
N ILE A 604 -7.59 -1.45 -29.17
CA ILE A 604 -8.85 -0.84 -28.71
C ILE A 604 -9.59 -0.27 -29.94
N PRO A 605 -10.68 -0.91 -30.38
CA PRO A 605 -11.45 -0.40 -31.50
C PRO A 605 -12.18 0.89 -31.13
N VAL A 606 -12.26 1.81 -32.08
CA VAL A 606 -13.14 2.98 -31.96
C VAL A 606 -14.60 2.55 -32.07
N THR A 607 -15.42 3.02 -31.14
CA THR A 607 -16.85 2.69 -31.01
C THR A 607 -17.75 3.92 -31.20
N GLY A 608 -17.19 5.11 -31.06
CA GLY A 608 -17.88 6.37 -31.35
C GLY A 608 -16.91 7.55 -31.46
N VAL A 609 -17.46 8.75 -31.52
CA VAL A 609 -16.71 10.00 -31.50
C VAL A 609 -17.56 11.09 -30.85
N GLU A 610 -16.93 11.90 -30.01
CA GLU A 610 -17.51 13.08 -29.42
C GLU A 610 -17.15 14.32 -30.23
N LEU A 611 -18.16 15.10 -30.63
CA LEU A 611 -17.99 16.41 -31.26
C LEU A 611 -18.05 17.51 -30.22
N ARG A 612 -17.02 18.37 -30.17
CA ARG A 612 -17.09 19.60 -29.36
C ARG A 612 -18.17 20.57 -29.84
N THR A 613 -18.50 20.55 -31.13
CA THR A 613 -19.53 21.44 -31.71
C THR A 613 -20.16 20.77 -32.92
N SER A 614 -21.46 20.47 -32.85
CA SER A 614 -22.25 19.96 -33.98
C SER A 614 -22.68 21.07 -34.95
N SER A 615 -22.49 22.34 -34.59
CA SER A 615 -22.77 23.49 -35.45
C SER A 615 -21.69 24.56 -35.34
N ILE A 616 -21.20 25.08 -36.46
CA ILE A 616 -20.17 26.12 -36.52
C ILE A 616 -20.68 27.29 -37.38
N THR A 617 -20.58 28.50 -36.84
CA THR A 617 -20.86 29.74 -37.60
C THR A 617 -19.56 30.45 -37.93
N LEU A 618 -19.31 30.70 -39.21
CA LEU A 618 -18.10 31.37 -39.70
C LEU A 618 -18.47 32.57 -40.57
N ARG A 619 -17.51 33.47 -40.76
CA ARG A 619 -17.59 34.54 -41.76
C ARG A 619 -16.85 34.09 -43.02
N VAL A 620 -17.31 34.55 -44.18
CA VAL A 620 -16.60 34.32 -45.46
C VAL A 620 -15.12 34.69 -45.32
N GLY A 621 -14.23 33.82 -45.80
CA GLY A 621 -12.77 33.98 -45.73
C GLY A 621 -12.15 33.60 -44.39
N LYS A 622 -12.92 33.10 -43.41
CA LYS A 622 -12.39 32.55 -42.15
C LYS A 622 -12.32 31.02 -42.20
N ASN A 623 -11.40 30.49 -41.41
CA ASN A 623 -11.18 29.06 -41.27
C ASN A 623 -11.37 28.62 -39.82
N THR A 624 -11.69 27.35 -39.61
CA THR A 624 -11.72 26.72 -38.29
C THR A 624 -11.34 25.25 -38.40
N GLN A 625 -10.81 24.69 -37.31
CA GLN A 625 -10.38 23.31 -37.25
C GLN A 625 -11.48 22.46 -36.61
N ILE A 626 -11.83 21.32 -37.22
CA ILE A 626 -12.72 20.35 -36.58
C ILE A 626 -11.95 19.71 -35.41
N SER A 627 -12.60 19.67 -34.24
CA SER A 627 -12.10 19.01 -33.03
C SER A 627 -12.95 17.76 -32.78
N LEU A 628 -12.36 16.59 -32.98
CA LEU A 628 -12.95 15.27 -32.74
C LEU A 628 -12.23 14.61 -31.57
N GLU A 629 -12.96 13.87 -30.74
CA GLU A 629 -12.38 13.02 -29.70
C GLU A 629 -12.95 11.59 -29.89
N PRO A 630 -12.13 10.57 -30.22
CA PRO A 630 -12.62 9.21 -30.40
C PRO A 630 -13.20 8.66 -29.09
N LEU A 631 -14.12 7.71 -29.19
CA LEU A 631 -14.69 6.99 -28.04
C LEU A 631 -14.42 5.47 -28.16
N PRO A 632 -13.86 4.83 -27.12
CA PRO A 632 -13.32 5.47 -25.93
C PRO A 632 -12.10 6.36 -26.27
N TYR A 633 -11.74 7.31 -25.40
CA TYR A 633 -10.72 8.33 -25.65
C TYR A 633 -9.33 7.76 -25.97
N ASN A 634 -9.11 6.51 -25.58
CA ASN A 634 -7.90 5.70 -25.73
C ASN A 634 -8.00 4.66 -26.88
N ALA A 635 -8.99 4.78 -27.78
CA ALA A 635 -9.02 3.97 -28.99
C ALA A 635 -7.69 4.08 -29.77
N ASN A 636 -7.29 3.02 -30.48
CA ASN A 636 -6.10 3.10 -31.33
C ASN A 636 -6.21 4.28 -32.31
N PRO A 637 -5.07 4.83 -32.80
CA PRO A 637 -5.08 5.92 -33.76
C PRO A 637 -6.06 5.66 -34.91
N VAL A 638 -6.95 6.62 -35.13
CA VAL A 638 -8.04 6.57 -36.11
C VAL A 638 -7.79 7.58 -37.22
N THR A 639 -8.17 7.20 -38.43
CA THR A 639 -8.13 8.04 -39.61
C THR A 639 -9.54 8.57 -39.88
N TRP A 640 -9.65 9.91 -39.97
CA TRP A 640 -10.92 10.59 -40.22
C TRP A 640 -10.98 11.09 -41.65
N GLN A 641 -12.04 10.70 -42.37
CA GLN A 641 -12.36 11.24 -43.67
C GLN A 641 -13.36 12.40 -43.54
N PHE A 642 -13.06 13.50 -44.20
CA PHE A 642 -13.87 14.71 -44.20
C PHE A 642 -14.42 14.98 -45.59
N ARG A 643 -15.71 15.29 -45.68
CA ARG A 643 -16.37 15.66 -46.94
C ARG A 643 -17.30 16.84 -46.76
N SER A 644 -17.16 17.85 -47.62
CA SER A 644 -18.16 18.92 -47.70
C SER A 644 -19.31 18.52 -48.62
N GLN A 645 -20.54 18.76 -48.18
CA GLN A 645 -21.74 18.56 -49.00
C GLN A 645 -21.82 19.60 -50.14
N ASP A 646 -21.33 20.82 -49.89
CA ASP A 646 -21.27 21.90 -50.89
C ASP A 646 -19.96 22.69 -50.74
N GLU A 647 -18.98 22.31 -51.56
CA GLU A 647 -17.65 22.94 -51.61
C GLU A 647 -17.65 24.38 -52.13
N THR A 648 -18.76 24.86 -52.69
CA THR A 648 -18.90 26.26 -53.12
C THR A 648 -19.19 27.19 -51.94
N ILE A 649 -19.84 26.66 -50.88
CA ILE A 649 -20.15 27.36 -49.63
C ILE A 649 -18.99 27.24 -48.63
N ALA A 650 -18.49 26.03 -48.39
CA ALA A 650 -17.33 25.78 -47.54
C ALA A 650 -16.59 24.51 -47.97
N SER A 651 -15.25 24.51 -47.91
CA SER A 651 -14.44 23.30 -48.14
C SER A 651 -13.80 22.82 -46.85
N VAL A 652 -13.45 21.53 -46.79
CA VAL A 652 -12.68 20.92 -45.71
C VAL A 652 -11.51 20.16 -46.34
N ASN A 653 -10.33 20.20 -45.73
CA ASN A 653 -9.16 19.44 -46.20
C ASN A 653 -9.01 18.11 -45.43
N GLU A 654 -8.00 17.31 -45.78
CA GLU A 654 -7.69 16.02 -45.14
C GLU A 654 -7.37 16.15 -43.64
N THR A 655 -6.90 17.30 -43.19
CA THR A 655 -6.63 17.54 -41.75
C THR A 655 -7.86 18.04 -40.98
N GLY A 656 -9.03 18.17 -41.62
CA GLY A 656 -10.25 18.70 -40.97
C GLY A 656 -10.32 20.22 -40.84
N LEU A 657 -9.50 20.99 -41.57
CA LEU A 657 -9.55 22.46 -41.61
C LEU A 657 -10.65 22.91 -42.57
N ILE A 658 -11.68 23.55 -42.03
CA ILE A 658 -12.79 24.12 -42.79
C ILE A 658 -12.43 25.53 -43.26
N SER A 659 -12.71 25.85 -44.53
CA SER A 659 -12.59 27.19 -45.13
C SER A 659 -13.92 27.69 -45.65
N ALA A 660 -14.39 28.84 -45.14
CA ALA A 660 -15.62 29.48 -45.56
C ALA A 660 -15.45 30.26 -46.88
N LYS A 661 -16.18 29.89 -47.93
CA LYS A 661 -16.04 30.48 -49.28
C LYS A 661 -17.18 31.41 -49.67
N ALA A 662 -18.42 31.04 -49.40
CA ALA A 662 -19.60 31.84 -49.76
C ALA A 662 -20.67 31.79 -48.66
N PRO A 663 -21.54 32.82 -48.55
CA PRO A 663 -22.64 32.81 -47.60
C PRO A 663 -23.62 31.68 -47.89
N GLY A 664 -24.12 31.03 -46.84
CA GLY A 664 -25.06 29.91 -46.99
C GLY A 664 -24.96 28.91 -45.85
N ARG A 665 -25.74 27.84 -45.95
CA ARG A 665 -25.66 26.70 -45.05
C ARG A 665 -25.20 25.48 -45.84
N THR A 666 -24.27 24.73 -45.26
CA THR A 666 -23.78 23.46 -45.80
C THR A 666 -23.44 22.53 -44.65
N MET A 667 -23.12 21.27 -44.95
CA MET A 667 -22.77 20.26 -43.95
C MET A 667 -21.40 19.67 -44.28
N ILE A 668 -20.63 19.38 -43.24
CA ILE A 668 -19.42 18.56 -43.34
C ILE A 668 -19.74 17.18 -42.76
N THR A 669 -19.57 16.14 -43.55
CA THR A 669 -19.61 14.75 -43.10
C THR A 669 -18.22 14.36 -42.61
N VAL A 670 -18.18 13.72 -41.43
CA VAL A 670 -16.99 13.13 -40.82
C VAL A 670 -17.22 11.63 -40.72
N GLN A 671 -16.30 10.83 -41.26
CA GLN A 671 -16.39 9.36 -41.29
C GLN A 671 -15.12 8.75 -40.71
N CYS A 672 -15.26 7.73 -39.86
CA CYS A 672 -14.12 6.93 -39.42
C CYS A 672 -13.78 5.87 -40.49
N GLU A 673 -12.49 5.73 -40.83
CA GLU A 673 -12.03 4.69 -41.76
C GLU A 673 -12.03 3.30 -41.12
N GLU A 674 -11.65 3.21 -39.85
CA GLU A 674 -11.52 1.95 -39.12
C GLU A 674 -12.89 1.37 -38.69
N ASN A 675 -13.95 2.17 -38.73
CA ASN A 675 -15.31 1.75 -38.42
C ASN A 675 -16.33 2.54 -39.25
N ASP A 676 -16.86 1.92 -40.30
CA ASP A 676 -17.79 2.54 -41.24
C ASP A 676 -19.15 2.92 -40.60
N GLN A 677 -19.49 2.36 -39.44
CA GLN A 677 -20.70 2.72 -38.68
C GLN A 677 -20.58 4.06 -37.95
N ILE A 678 -19.36 4.61 -37.83
CA ILE A 678 -19.10 5.86 -37.14
C ILE A 678 -19.07 7.02 -38.13
N GLN A 679 -20.23 7.66 -38.29
CA GLN A 679 -20.42 8.83 -39.13
C GLN A 679 -21.06 9.97 -38.34
N MET A 680 -20.60 11.21 -38.57
CA MET A 680 -21.21 12.40 -38.00
C MET A 680 -21.37 13.51 -39.04
N GLU A 681 -22.24 14.47 -38.74
CA GLU A 681 -22.46 15.64 -39.56
C GLU A 681 -22.33 16.93 -38.75
N ILE A 682 -21.57 17.88 -39.28
CA ILE A 682 -21.37 19.21 -38.68
C ILE A 682 -22.10 20.23 -39.56
N SER A 683 -23.06 20.93 -38.95
CA SER A 683 -23.80 21.99 -39.63
C SER A 683 -22.98 23.28 -39.70
N LEU A 684 -22.79 23.83 -40.90
CA LEU A 684 -22.11 25.10 -41.12
C LEU A 684 -23.10 26.21 -41.51
N ASN A 685 -22.94 27.37 -40.87
CA ASN A 685 -23.65 28.60 -41.25
C ASN A 685 -22.63 29.71 -41.56
N ILE A 686 -22.50 30.05 -42.84
CA ILE A 686 -21.55 31.06 -43.32
C ILE A 686 -22.26 32.40 -43.51
N LEU A 687 -21.82 33.40 -42.76
CA LEU A 687 -22.42 34.73 -42.75
C LEU A 687 -21.79 35.65 -43.80
N ASP A 688 -22.63 36.42 -44.49
CA ASP A 688 -22.23 37.51 -45.37
C ASP A 688 -22.02 38.82 -44.58
N LEU A 689 -20.90 39.49 -44.82
CA LEU A 689 -20.63 40.82 -44.29
C LEU A 689 -21.46 41.92 -44.97
N SER A 690 -22.03 41.66 -46.15
CA SER A 690 -22.92 42.62 -46.83
C SER A 690 -24.25 42.83 -46.08
N GLN A 691 -24.62 41.92 -45.17
CA GLN A 691 -25.88 41.93 -44.42
C GLN A 691 -25.77 42.18 -42.92
N ALA A 692 -24.56 42.40 -42.37
CA ALA A 692 -24.43 42.78 -40.96
C ALA A 692 -25.01 44.18 -40.72
N PRO A 693 -25.88 44.42 -39.72
CA PRO A 693 -26.32 45.77 -39.39
C PRO A 693 -25.08 46.59 -39.02
N ARG A 694 -24.80 47.64 -39.81
CA ARG A 694 -23.74 48.61 -39.51
C ARG A 694 -23.94 49.09 -38.07
N LYS A 695 -23.00 48.77 -37.17
CA LYS A 695 -22.90 49.41 -35.86
C LYS A 695 -22.90 50.92 -36.11
N ARG A 696 -23.99 51.60 -35.74
CA ARG A 696 -24.00 53.06 -35.61
C ARG A 696 -22.95 53.41 -34.56
N ALA A 697 -21.83 53.96 -35.02
CA ALA A 697 -21.01 54.80 -34.19
C ALA A 697 -21.82 56.07 -33.89
N ALA A 698 -22.46 56.08 -32.73
CA ALA A 698 -22.92 57.29 -32.08
C ALA A 698 -22.81 57.05 -30.57
N VAL A 699 -21.62 57.33 -30.04
CA VAL A 699 -21.48 57.58 -28.61
C VAL A 699 -22.29 58.86 -28.36
N SER A 700 -23.41 58.75 -27.65
CA SER A 700 -24.12 59.94 -27.18
C SER A 700 -23.23 60.67 -26.17
N PRO A 701 -23.26 62.01 -26.12
CA PRO A 701 -22.44 62.81 -25.20
C PRO A 701 -22.66 62.49 -23.70
N ASP A 702 -23.70 61.72 -23.38
CA ASP A 702 -24.21 61.49 -22.02
C ASP A 702 -23.48 60.38 -21.23
N LEU A 703 -22.61 59.59 -21.88
CA LEU A 703 -21.85 58.52 -21.19
C LEU A 703 -20.55 59.03 -20.54
N LYS A 704 -19.93 60.09 -21.09
CA LYS A 704 -18.72 60.69 -20.49
C LYS A 704 -19.04 61.43 -19.19
N THR A 705 -20.21 62.08 -19.11
CA THR A 705 -20.66 62.78 -17.90
C THR A 705 -20.95 61.78 -16.77
N ARG A 706 -21.65 60.68 -17.06
CA ARG A 706 -21.93 59.62 -16.06
C ARG A 706 -20.69 58.86 -15.58
N ILE A 707 -19.67 58.65 -16.43
CA ILE A 707 -18.40 58.04 -16.01
C ILE A 707 -17.58 59.01 -15.14
N SER A 708 -17.69 60.32 -15.36
CA SER A 708 -17.00 61.35 -14.55
C SER A 708 -17.63 61.50 -13.15
N GLU A 709 -18.96 61.42 -13.05
CA GLU A 709 -19.70 61.50 -11.78
C GLU A 709 -19.49 60.25 -10.92
N ILE A 710 -19.41 59.05 -11.53
CA ILE A 710 -19.13 57.79 -10.81
C ILE A 710 -17.67 57.75 -10.31
N LEU A 711 -16.71 58.30 -11.07
CA LEU A 711 -15.32 58.40 -10.64
C LEU A 711 -15.10 59.45 -9.54
N GLN A 712 -15.88 60.54 -9.49
CA GLN A 712 -15.80 61.52 -8.40
C GLN A 712 -16.50 61.05 -7.11
N ALA A 713 -17.56 60.25 -7.20
CA ALA A 713 -18.19 59.65 -6.02
C ALA A 713 -17.28 58.61 -5.34
N ALA A 714 -16.47 57.86 -6.10
CA ALA A 714 -15.52 56.87 -5.57
C ALA A 714 -14.27 57.47 -4.89
N ILE A 715 -13.96 58.75 -5.13
CA ILE A 715 -12.83 59.45 -4.47
C ILE A 715 -13.27 60.13 -3.15
N ALA A 716 -14.57 60.34 -2.93
CA ALA A 716 -15.09 60.95 -1.71
C ALA A 716 -15.27 59.95 -0.54
N GLU A 717 -15.25 58.64 -0.77
CA GLU A 717 -15.34 57.61 0.27
C GLU A 717 -13.99 57.09 0.79
N SER A 718 -12.85 57.60 0.29
CA SER A 718 -11.51 57.22 0.79
C SER A 718 -10.88 58.21 1.77
N HIS A 719 -11.60 59.26 2.19
CA HIS A 719 -11.19 60.17 3.27
C HIS A 719 -12.37 60.50 4.20
N SER A 720 -12.83 59.51 4.95
CA SER A 720 -13.49 59.68 6.26
C SER A 720 -13.21 58.47 7.15
#